data_AF-A0A226N9P7-F1
#
_entry.id   AF-A0A226N9P7-F1
#
_cell.length_a   1.000
_cell.length_b   1.000
_cell.length_c   1.000
_cell.angle_alpha   90.00
_cell.angle_beta   90.00
_cell.angle_gamma   90.00
#
_symmetry.space_group_name_H-M   'P 1'
#
loop_
_entity.id
_entity.type
_entity.pdbx_description
1 polymer ?
#
loop_
_entity_poly.entity_id
_entity_poly.type
_entity_poly.pdbx_seq_one_letter_code
_entity_poly.pdbx_strand_id
1 'polypeptide(L)'
;MKSSENVFYLLLVHAALSLERVRWCTVSNQELSKCKDMSNAFAAAGILPPLECTEGESAANCTQMIKDYLADAVTLDGRWIYQAGKEYGLKPVVGEVYDQGVGTSYYAVTVVRKGSNITIDSLKGVRSCHTGINRTAGWNVPVGYLMDSGRLPAMGCDLPKAVSDYFSASCVPGANSANYPTSLCQLCKGDSTGQNKCQGNSQEQYYSYSGAFRCLAEGAGEVAFVKHSTVPENTDGRTLSTWARQLRSKDFQLLCRNGSTADVTEWRTCHLARVPARAVVVRPDTDGTAVFQLLNQGQQRFNGVGNQFQMFDSTAYGAQNLMFRDSTTELVAITSQNYQAWLGDEYLHAMQALSCDPNTLPESLNWCVVSTEEIWKCGEMGTSFRDKNLKPEIQCISAKTKEECMEMIQKKEIDVVALGGADIYKAGKTYGLVPAAGESFSAEDNNNAYYAVALVKRNPSNAFTISDLKGKKSCHTGLGRTAGWNIPIGMLIKKGFINPRDCNIPQGKNTESWARDLKSSDFQLLCPNGARAEVTQFAQCHLARVPAPAIMVHPDINIFALYGLLDKAQDYFGNNSNGNGFKMFDSSAFQGKDLIFKDATVKIVPVEERRTYTEWLGRAYVESLEGMQTPQCSGAGKVLTAFAHQGVGWDWKLPLFVWTGRNLRYKPSVLRQHGLQDQSKTEVLLPSLLMLNYAGLRDSQVLLDGYWFSGLL
;
A
#
# COMPACT_ATOMS: atom_id res chain seq x y z
N MET A 1 -50.26 -15.63 -52.63
CA MET A 1 -51.27 -14.82 -51.88
C MET A 1 -51.25 -15.27 -50.43
N LYS A 2 -51.33 -14.33 -49.46
CA LYS A 2 -51.52 -14.51 -48.00
C LYS A 2 -50.72 -15.65 -47.31
N SER A 3 -49.66 -15.37 -46.55
CA SER A 3 -49.65 -14.69 -45.23
C SER A 3 -50.29 -15.51 -44.09
N SER A 4 -49.43 -16.00 -43.20
CA SER A 4 -49.57 -15.81 -41.75
C SER A 4 -48.16 -15.79 -41.15
N GLU A 5 -47.85 -14.76 -40.38
CA GLU A 5 -46.65 -14.73 -39.54
C GLU A 5 -46.90 -15.57 -38.27
N ASN A 6 -45.83 -15.96 -37.58
CA ASN A 6 -45.90 -16.40 -36.19
C ASN A 6 -44.63 -15.92 -35.46
N VAL A 7 -44.76 -14.80 -34.74
CA VAL A 7 -43.66 -14.15 -34.04
C VAL A 7 -43.42 -14.86 -32.70
N PHE A 8 -42.38 -15.68 -32.63
CA PHE A 8 -41.93 -16.25 -31.36
C PHE A 8 -41.15 -15.19 -30.56
N TYR A 9 -41.84 -14.50 -29.64
CA TYR A 9 -41.20 -13.62 -28.67
C TYR A 9 -40.37 -14.46 -27.69
N LEU A 10 -39.05 -14.44 -27.88
CA LEU A 10 -38.09 -15.02 -26.95
C LEU A 10 -37.99 -14.12 -25.70
N LEU A 11 -38.91 -14.35 -24.75
CA LEU A 11 -38.87 -13.76 -23.41
C LEU A 11 -37.65 -14.30 -22.65
N LEU A 12 -36.51 -13.63 -22.82
CA LEU A 12 -35.33 -13.77 -21.99
C LEU A 12 -35.59 -13.19 -20.59
N VAL A 13 -36.45 -13.89 -19.84
CA VAL A 13 -36.60 -13.71 -18.40
C VAL A 13 -35.23 -13.94 -17.78
N HIS A 14 -34.57 -12.85 -17.40
CA HIS A 14 -33.41 -12.91 -16.52
C HIS A 14 -33.94 -13.31 -15.14
N ALA A 15 -34.09 -14.62 -14.93
CA ALA A 15 -34.27 -15.17 -13.62
C ALA A 15 -33.04 -14.77 -12.80
N ALA A 16 -33.23 -13.90 -11.80
CA ALA A 16 -32.22 -13.69 -10.79
C ALA A 16 -31.95 -15.06 -10.17
N LEU A 17 -30.70 -15.52 -10.22
CA LEU A 17 -30.28 -16.80 -9.65
C LEU A 17 -30.32 -16.69 -8.12
N SER A 18 -31.54 -16.84 -7.57
CA SER A 18 -31.76 -17.02 -6.15
C SER A 18 -30.97 -18.24 -5.71
N LEU A 19 -30.05 -18.05 -4.76
CA LEU A 19 -29.15 -19.10 -4.30
C LEU A 19 -29.95 -20.30 -3.79
N GLU A 20 -29.95 -21.42 -4.51
CA GLU A 20 -30.87 -22.55 -4.24
C GLU A 20 -30.66 -23.18 -2.86
N ARG A 21 -29.45 -23.01 -2.30
CA ARG A 21 -28.98 -23.49 -0.99
C ARG A 21 -27.69 -22.75 -0.61
N VAL A 22 -27.31 -22.82 0.66
CA VAL A 22 -25.98 -22.37 1.16
C VAL A 22 -25.25 -23.58 1.73
N ARG A 23 -24.14 -24.00 1.11
CA ARG A 23 -23.24 -25.00 1.70
C ARG A 23 -22.24 -24.31 2.63
N TRP A 24 -22.42 -24.52 3.92
CA TRP A 24 -21.56 -23.95 4.96
C TRP A 24 -20.38 -24.87 5.24
N CYS A 25 -19.16 -24.35 5.10
CA CYS A 25 -17.95 -25.09 5.43
C CYS A 25 -17.64 -25.02 6.93
N THR A 26 -17.35 -26.16 7.54
CA THR A 26 -17.02 -26.29 8.97
C THR A 26 -15.61 -26.83 9.16
N VAL A 27 -14.84 -26.21 10.06
CA VAL A 27 -13.42 -26.47 10.33
C VAL A 27 -13.19 -27.46 11.48
N SER A 28 -14.24 -28.11 12.01
CA SER A 28 -14.13 -29.19 12.99
C SER A 28 -15.36 -30.10 13.03
N ASN A 29 -15.21 -31.30 13.60
CA ASN A 29 -16.31 -32.26 13.79
C ASN A 29 -17.41 -31.71 14.73
N GLN A 30 -17.03 -30.99 15.78
CA GLN A 30 -17.97 -30.32 16.70
C GLN A 30 -18.79 -29.25 15.97
N GLU A 31 -18.13 -28.46 15.12
CA GLU A 31 -18.78 -27.43 14.31
C GLU A 31 -19.67 -28.03 13.21
N LEU A 32 -19.26 -29.15 12.61
CA LEU A 32 -20.10 -29.93 11.69
C LEU A 32 -21.38 -30.43 12.38
N SER A 33 -21.31 -30.85 13.65
CA SER A 33 -22.48 -31.21 14.45
C SER A 33 -23.40 -30.01 14.67
N LYS A 34 -22.85 -28.88 15.15
CA LYS A 34 -23.64 -27.64 15.35
C LYS A 34 -24.27 -27.14 14.05
N CYS A 35 -23.56 -27.23 12.92
CA CYS A 35 -24.10 -26.87 11.61
C CYS A 35 -25.28 -27.76 11.21
N LYS A 36 -25.19 -29.08 11.44
CA LYS A 36 -26.30 -30.01 11.15
C LYS A 36 -27.53 -29.70 12.00
N ASP A 37 -27.35 -29.37 13.27
CA ASP A 37 -28.46 -28.95 14.14
C ASP A 37 -29.05 -27.59 13.73
N MET A 38 -28.19 -26.63 13.34
CA MET A 38 -28.59 -25.34 12.77
C MET A 38 -29.41 -25.52 11.49
N SER A 39 -28.96 -26.40 10.58
CA SER A 39 -29.67 -26.77 9.35
C SER A 39 -31.04 -27.39 9.64
N ASN A 40 -31.09 -28.37 10.55
CA ASN A 40 -32.34 -29.01 10.99
C ASN A 40 -33.31 -27.98 11.61
N ALA A 41 -32.83 -27.09 12.48
CA ALA A 41 -33.64 -26.04 13.10
C ALA A 41 -34.16 -25.02 12.07
N PHE A 42 -33.32 -24.61 11.12
CA PHE A 42 -33.69 -23.70 10.04
C PHE A 42 -34.76 -24.32 9.13
N ALA A 43 -34.58 -25.58 8.73
CA ALA A 43 -35.55 -26.33 7.93
C ALA A 43 -36.89 -26.54 8.67
N ALA A 44 -36.85 -26.93 9.95
CA ALA A 44 -38.05 -27.09 10.78
C ALA A 44 -38.84 -25.79 10.97
N ALA A 45 -38.16 -24.63 10.96
CA ALA A 45 -38.78 -23.32 10.99
C ALA A 45 -39.13 -22.75 9.60
N GLY A 46 -38.85 -23.47 8.51
CA GLY A 46 -39.11 -23.00 7.14
C GLY A 46 -38.27 -21.77 6.73
N ILE A 47 -37.04 -21.65 7.22
CA ILE A 47 -36.09 -20.63 6.74
C ILE A 47 -35.53 -21.07 5.38
N LEU A 48 -35.47 -20.14 4.44
CA LEU A 48 -34.92 -20.35 3.10
C LEU A 48 -33.83 -19.30 2.77
N PRO A 49 -32.87 -19.63 1.89
CA PRO A 49 -32.65 -20.93 1.26
C PRO A 49 -32.13 -22.01 2.24
N PRO A 50 -32.21 -23.31 1.91
CA PRO A 50 -31.73 -24.38 2.78
C PRO A 50 -30.24 -24.27 3.10
N LEU A 51 -29.89 -24.59 4.34
CA LEU A 51 -28.51 -24.67 4.81
C LEU A 51 -28.01 -26.12 4.71
N GLU A 52 -26.94 -26.36 3.95
CA GLU A 52 -26.21 -27.62 3.92
C GLU A 52 -24.87 -27.46 4.64
N CYS A 53 -24.27 -28.55 5.12
CA CYS A 53 -23.04 -28.51 5.91
C CYS A 53 -21.96 -29.41 5.30
N THR A 54 -20.78 -28.83 5.06
CA THR A 54 -19.64 -29.45 4.40
C THR A 54 -18.44 -29.43 5.33
N GLU A 55 -17.80 -30.58 5.54
CA GLU A 55 -16.59 -30.65 6.37
C GLU A 55 -15.36 -30.21 5.57
N GLY A 56 -14.56 -29.31 6.15
CA GLY A 56 -13.33 -28.82 5.53
C GLY A 56 -12.10 -28.85 6.45
N GLU A 57 -12.20 -29.31 7.69
CA GLU A 57 -11.10 -29.52 8.66
C GLU A 57 -10.28 -28.27 9.09
N SER A 58 -10.24 -27.20 8.29
CA SER A 58 -9.45 -26.00 8.53
C SER A 58 -9.98 -24.78 7.77
N ALA A 59 -9.66 -23.58 8.25
CA ALA A 59 -10.04 -22.34 7.57
C ALA A 59 -9.42 -22.24 6.15
N ALA A 60 -8.16 -22.64 5.99
CA ALA A 60 -7.46 -22.67 4.70
C ALA A 60 -8.18 -23.56 3.68
N ASN A 61 -8.46 -24.82 4.04
CA ASN A 61 -9.15 -25.73 3.15
C ASN A 61 -10.58 -25.26 2.86
N CYS A 62 -11.33 -24.76 3.86
CA CYS A 62 -12.63 -24.14 3.60
C CYS A 62 -12.57 -22.97 2.59
N THR A 63 -11.52 -22.14 2.61
CA THR A 63 -11.37 -21.07 1.61
C THR A 63 -11.06 -21.59 0.20
N GLN A 64 -10.25 -22.66 0.08
CA GLN A 64 -10.00 -23.35 -1.18
C GLN A 64 -11.26 -24.08 -1.69
N MET A 65 -12.02 -24.73 -0.81
CA MET A 65 -13.31 -25.38 -1.15
C MET A 65 -14.38 -24.40 -1.61
N ILE A 66 -14.41 -23.17 -1.08
CA ILE A 66 -15.34 -22.13 -1.55
C ILE A 66 -14.93 -21.63 -2.94
N LYS A 67 -13.63 -21.42 -3.19
CA LYS A 67 -13.07 -21.09 -4.51
C LYS A 67 -13.34 -22.20 -5.54
N ASP A 68 -13.21 -23.46 -5.16
CA ASP A 68 -13.44 -24.63 -6.02
C ASP A 68 -14.92 -25.04 -6.15
N TYR A 69 -15.85 -24.18 -5.73
CA TYR A 69 -17.31 -24.40 -5.76
C TYR A 69 -17.80 -25.65 -4.99
N LEU A 70 -17.02 -26.19 -4.06
CA LEU A 70 -17.39 -27.34 -3.20
C LEU A 70 -18.19 -26.90 -1.97
N ALA A 71 -17.95 -25.68 -1.47
CA ALA A 71 -18.76 -25.00 -0.46
C ALA A 71 -19.12 -23.56 -0.93
N ASP A 72 -19.92 -22.82 -0.16
CA ASP A 72 -20.38 -21.47 -0.50
C ASP A 72 -20.04 -20.41 0.54
N ALA A 73 -20.06 -20.76 1.84
CA ALA A 73 -19.83 -19.82 2.94
C ALA A 73 -19.01 -20.41 4.10
N VAL A 74 -18.19 -19.59 4.76
CA VAL A 74 -17.47 -19.92 6.01
C VAL A 74 -17.23 -18.64 6.83
N THR A 75 -17.17 -18.74 8.17
CA THR A 75 -16.86 -17.59 9.03
C THR A 75 -15.38 -17.54 9.39
N LEU A 76 -14.71 -16.47 8.97
CA LEU A 76 -13.26 -16.26 9.08
C LEU A 76 -12.91 -15.09 10.01
N ASP A 77 -11.74 -15.12 10.63
CA ASP A 77 -11.16 -13.93 11.28
C ASP A 77 -10.35 -13.08 10.29
N GLY A 78 -9.95 -11.87 10.71
CA GLY A 78 -9.28 -10.89 9.86
C GLY A 78 -8.03 -11.40 9.11
N ARG A 79 -7.26 -12.35 9.66
CA ARG A 79 -6.11 -12.93 8.94
C ARG A 79 -6.57 -13.81 7.78
N TRP A 80 -7.54 -14.69 8.04
CA TRP A 80 -8.08 -15.59 7.01
C TRP A 80 -8.92 -14.83 5.96
N ILE A 81 -9.61 -13.74 6.35
CA ILE A 81 -10.27 -12.82 5.41
C ILE A 81 -9.24 -12.15 4.48
N TYR A 82 -8.10 -11.70 5.01
CA TYR A 82 -7.01 -11.14 4.21
C TYR A 82 -6.48 -12.16 3.19
N GLN A 83 -6.19 -13.38 3.65
CA GLN A 83 -5.65 -14.43 2.79
C GLN A 83 -6.65 -14.83 1.69
N ALA A 84 -7.89 -15.15 2.07
CA ALA A 84 -8.95 -15.54 1.14
C ALA A 84 -9.28 -14.46 0.10
N GLY A 85 -9.22 -13.19 0.51
CA GLY A 85 -9.38 -12.05 -0.38
C GLY A 85 -8.21 -11.87 -1.35
N LYS A 86 -6.97 -12.04 -0.88
CA LYS A 86 -5.74 -11.91 -1.69
C LYS A 86 -5.56 -13.06 -2.69
N GLU A 87 -5.75 -14.30 -2.25
CA GLU A 87 -5.38 -15.50 -3.01
C GLU A 87 -6.51 -16.00 -3.91
N TYR A 88 -7.77 -15.81 -3.48
CA TYR A 88 -8.95 -16.37 -4.16
C TYR A 88 -10.03 -15.32 -4.48
N GLY A 89 -9.82 -14.04 -4.13
CA GLY A 89 -10.78 -12.97 -4.37
C GLY A 89 -12.07 -13.04 -3.53
N LEU A 90 -12.12 -13.86 -2.46
CA LEU A 90 -13.35 -14.02 -1.68
C LEU A 90 -13.74 -12.72 -0.95
N LYS A 91 -15.05 -12.48 -0.82
CA LYS A 91 -15.62 -11.26 -0.23
C LYS A 91 -16.30 -11.54 1.13
N PRO A 92 -16.11 -10.68 2.16
CA PRO A 92 -16.89 -10.73 3.38
C PRO A 92 -18.27 -10.11 3.14
N VAL A 93 -19.34 -10.75 3.66
CA VAL A 93 -20.74 -10.36 3.40
C VAL A 93 -21.59 -10.14 4.65
N VAL A 94 -21.25 -10.79 5.78
CA VAL A 94 -21.93 -10.63 7.07
C VAL A 94 -20.88 -10.58 8.18
N GLY A 95 -20.96 -9.63 9.11
CA GLY A 95 -20.01 -9.47 10.22
C GLY A 95 -20.60 -9.78 11.58
N GLU A 96 -19.79 -10.35 12.49
CA GLU A 96 -20.15 -10.53 13.92
C GLU A 96 -20.08 -9.20 14.69
N VAL A 97 -21.03 -8.96 15.60
CA VAL A 97 -21.05 -7.83 16.56
C VAL A 97 -20.87 -8.38 17.97
N TYR A 98 -19.90 -7.84 18.72
CA TYR A 98 -19.59 -8.31 20.09
C TYR A 98 -20.07 -7.36 21.20
N ASP A 99 -20.10 -6.07 20.93
CA ASP A 99 -20.64 -5.05 21.83
C ASP A 99 -21.22 -3.86 21.04
N GLN A 100 -22.13 -3.11 21.65
CA GLN A 100 -22.79 -1.97 21.00
C GLN A 100 -21.96 -0.66 21.00
N GLY A 101 -20.76 -0.64 21.60
CA GLY A 101 -19.90 0.55 21.69
C GLY A 101 -18.79 0.62 20.61
N VAL A 102 -18.40 -0.53 20.08
CA VAL A 102 -17.35 -0.72 19.06
C VAL A 102 -17.80 -1.63 17.91
N GLY A 103 -18.94 -2.32 18.08
CA GLY A 103 -19.68 -2.97 17.00
C GLY A 103 -18.96 -4.19 16.43
N THR A 104 -18.70 -4.12 15.12
CA THR A 104 -17.98 -5.13 14.34
C THR A 104 -16.44 -5.00 14.42
N SER A 105 -15.92 -4.50 15.54
CA SER A 105 -14.47 -4.25 15.68
C SER A 105 -14.01 -4.09 17.12
N TYR A 106 -12.69 -4.16 17.32
CA TYR A 106 -12.01 -3.68 18.52
C TYR A 106 -10.66 -3.07 18.13
N TYR A 107 -10.16 -2.13 18.92
CA TYR A 107 -8.89 -1.47 18.63
C TYR A 107 -7.72 -2.18 19.33
N ALA A 108 -6.63 -2.39 18.59
CA ALA A 108 -5.35 -2.89 19.10
C ALA A 108 -4.49 -1.71 19.53
N VAL A 109 -3.98 -1.73 20.77
CA VAL A 109 -3.25 -0.63 21.39
C VAL A 109 -1.96 -1.11 22.05
N THR A 110 -1.00 -0.20 22.10
CA THR A 110 0.28 -0.38 22.81
C THR A 110 0.20 0.41 24.12
N VAL A 111 0.36 -0.28 25.26
CA VAL A 111 0.23 0.30 26.60
C VAL A 111 1.58 0.32 27.30
N VAL A 112 1.91 1.42 27.95
CA VAL A 112 3.05 1.56 28.87
C VAL A 112 2.60 2.17 30.20
N ARG A 113 3.46 2.16 31.22
CA ARG A 113 3.21 2.94 32.46
C ARG A 113 3.32 4.43 32.19
N LYS A 114 2.50 5.24 32.86
CA LYS A 114 2.57 6.70 32.74
C LYS A 114 3.85 7.22 33.40
N GLY A 115 4.56 8.12 32.70
CA GLY A 115 5.88 8.61 33.13
C GLY A 115 7.07 7.76 32.67
N SER A 116 6.89 6.78 31.79
CA SER A 116 8.00 6.22 31.01
C SER A 116 8.38 7.15 29.85
N ASN A 117 9.67 7.17 29.47
CA ASN A 117 10.17 7.91 28.30
C ASN A 117 10.05 7.07 27.00
N ILE A 118 9.16 6.08 26.96
CA ILE A 118 9.03 5.13 25.85
C ILE A 118 8.01 5.68 24.86
N THR A 119 8.40 5.85 23.59
CA THR A 119 7.50 6.13 22.46
C THR A 119 7.37 4.89 21.56
N ILE A 120 6.51 4.95 20.55
CA ILE A 120 6.40 3.84 19.56
C ILE A 120 7.70 3.63 18.77
N ASP A 121 8.55 4.65 18.70
CA ASP A 121 9.80 4.66 17.95
C ASP A 121 10.99 4.14 18.77
N SER A 122 10.90 4.23 20.11
CA SER A 122 11.96 3.83 21.04
C SER A 122 11.76 2.41 21.59
N LEU A 123 11.07 1.52 20.86
CA LEU A 123 10.75 0.16 21.34
C LEU A 123 11.91 -0.85 21.22
N LYS A 124 12.96 -0.52 20.46
CA LYS A 124 14.16 -1.38 20.33
C LYS A 124 14.90 -1.46 21.67
N GLY A 125 15.15 -2.67 22.16
CA GLY A 125 15.77 -2.96 23.44
C GLY A 125 14.83 -2.96 24.66
N VAL A 126 13.54 -2.63 24.48
CA VAL A 126 12.53 -2.62 25.55
C VAL A 126 12.08 -4.05 25.89
N ARG A 127 11.60 -4.29 27.12
CA ARG A 127 10.98 -5.56 27.53
C ARG A 127 9.49 -5.61 27.18
N SER A 128 9.01 -6.64 26.47
CA SER A 128 7.66 -6.66 25.91
C SER A 128 6.73 -7.77 26.46
N CYS A 129 5.44 -7.47 26.51
CA CYS A 129 4.38 -8.37 26.94
C CYS A 129 3.35 -8.58 25.82
N HIS A 130 3.20 -9.82 25.34
CA HIS A 130 2.33 -10.18 24.22
C HIS A 130 1.23 -11.16 24.68
N THR A 131 0.03 -11.09 24.07
CA THR A 131 -1.09 -11.96 24.46
C THR A 131 -0.91 -13.45 24.12
N GLY A 132 0.12 -13.76 23.33
CA GLY A 132 0.43 -15.07 22.74
C GLY A 132 0.82 -14.96 21.27
N ILE A 133 1.62 -15.91 20.79
CA ILE A 133 2.07 -16.02 19.39
C ILE A 133 0.87 -16.07 18.43
N ASN A 134 0.99 -15.48 17.24
CA ASN A 134 -0.05 -15.45 16.19
C ASN A 134 -1.42 -14.82 16.57
N ARG A 135 -1.56 -14.22 17.76
CA ARG A 135 -2.81 -13.56 18.19
C ARG A 135 -2.90 -12.12 17.67
N THR A 136 -4.10 -11.69 17.31
CA THR A 136 -4.31 -10.48 16.51
C THR A 136 -3.73 -9.19 17.11
N ALA A 137 -4.25 -8.70 18.25
CA ALA A 137 -3.78 -7.44 18.84
C ALA A 137 -2.47 -7.55 19.65
N GLY A 138 -2.08 -8.76 20.07
CA GLY A 138 -0.87 -8.98 20.87
C GLY A 138 0.35 -9.46 20.09
N TRP A 139 0.20 -9.90 18.83
CA TRP A 139 1.29 -10.31 17.95
C TRP A 139 1.10 -9.75 16.55
N ASN A 140 -0.03 -10.03 15.88
CA ASN A 140 -0.14 -9.79 14.44
C ASN A 140 -0.10 -8.29 14.11
N VAL A 141 -0.96 -7.48 14.74
CA VAL A 141 -0.95 -6.01 14.56
C VAL A 141 0.38 -5.37 14.99
N PRO A 142 0.94 -5.62 16.19
CA PRO A 142 2.17 -4.94 16.61
C PRO A 142 3.42 -5.38 15.83
N VAL A 143 3.60 -6.67 15.55
CA VAL A 143 4.74 -7.16 14.74
C VAL A 143 4.58 -6.67 13.30
N GLY A 144 3.38 -6.81 12.73
CA GLY A 144 3.05 -6.30 11.40
C GLY A 144 3.34 -4.80 11.27
N TYR A 145 2.82 -3.96 12.16
CA TYR A 145 3.08 -2.52 12.17
C TYR A 145 4.58 -2.17 12.32
N LEU A 146 5.33 -2.89 13.16
CA LEU A 146 6.76 -2.64 13.33
C LEU A 146 7.56 -3.03 12.07
N MET A 147 7.22 -4.13 11.39
CA MET A 147 7.80 -4.49 10.09
C MET A 147 7.43 -3.48 9.00
N ASP A 148 6.14 -3.14 8.93
CA ASP A 148 5.52 -2.30 7.92
C ASP A 148 6.06 -0.86 7.93
N SER A 149 6.30 -0.35 9.14
CA SER A 149 6.97 0.93 9.38
C SER A 149 8.51 0.82 9.43
N GLY A 150 9.08 -0.32 9.01
CA GLY A 150 10.53 -0.59 8.91
C GLY A 150 11.32 -0.54 10.20
N ARG A 151 10.67 -0.52 11.37
CA ARG A 151 11.30 -0.59 12.69
C ARG A 151 11.76 -2.02 13.01
N LEU A 152 11.12 -3.04 12.44
CA LEU A 152 11.43 -4.47 12.58
C LEU A 152 11.71 -5.14 11.22
N PRO A 153 12.87 -4.85 10.58
CA PRO A 153 13.28 -5.55 9.36
C PRO A 153 13.57 -7.03 9.64
N ALA A 154 12.88 -7.93 8.91
CA ALA A 154 13.02 -9.37 9.04
C ALA A 154 13.65 -9.99 7.77
N MET A 155 14.98 -10.13 7.78
CA MET A 155 15.72 -10.83 6.73
C MET A 155 15.26 -12.30 6.67
N GLY A 156 15.07 -12.84 5.46
CA GLY A 156 14.62 -14.22 5.26
C GLY A 156 13.23 -14.56 5.82
N CYS A 157 12.37 -13.57 6.12
CA CYS A 157 11.07 -13.75 6.78
C CYS A 157 11.10 -14.39 8.19
N ASP A 158 12.25 -14.50 8.87
CA ASP A 158 12.30 -15.05 10.24
C ASP A 158 11.79 -14.03 11.27
N LEU A 159 10.45 -13.93 11.37
CA LEU A 159 9.78 -12.99 12.26
C LEU A 159 10.09 -13.27 13.74
N PRO A 160 10.09 -14.52 14.25
CA PRO A 160 10.43 -14.79 15.64
C PRO A 160 11.87 -14.39 16.00
N LYS A 161 12.84 -14.60 15.11
CA LYS A 161 14.22 -14.13 15.31
C LYS A 161 14.31 -12.61 15.25
N ALA A 162 13.63 -11.96 14.30
CA ALA A 162 13.60 -10.50 14.22
C ALA A 162 13.03 -9.87 15.51
N VAL A 163 11.90 -10.40 16.03
CA VAL A 163 11.31 -9.95 17.30
C VAL A 163 12.25 -10.20 18.49
N SER A 164 12.91 -11.36 18.53
CA SER A 164 13.92 -11.71 19.54
C SER A 164 15.12 -10.76 19.56
N ASP A 165 15.56 -10.27 18.40
CA ASP A 165 16.72 -9.38 18.30
C ASP A 165 16.34 -7.90 18.51
N TYR A 166 15.03 -7.59 18.49
CA TYR A 166 14.50 -6.24 18.64
C TYR A 166 14.13 -5.90 20.09
N PHE A 167 13.49 -6.81 20.82
CA PHE A 167 13.18 -6.63 22.25
C PHE A 167 14.25 -7.32 23.12
N SER A 168 14.65 -6.72 24.24
CA SER A 168 15.71 -7.29 25.09
C SER A 168 15.30 -8.58 25.79
N ALA A 169 14.01 -8.72 26.08
CA ALA A 169 13.34 -9.94 26.52
C ALA A 169 11.83 -9.78 26.29
N SER A 170 11.11 -10.87 26.07
CA SER A 170 9.66 -10.84 25.88
C SER A 170 8.94 -11.88 26.76
N CYS A 171 7.63 -11.73 26.90
CA CYS A 171 6.74 -12.88 27.09
C CYS A 171 5.78 -13.02 25.90
N VAL A 172 5.93 -14.10 25.15
CA VAL A 172 5.13 -14.48 23.97
C VAL A 172 4.59 -15.91 24.19
N PRO A 173 3.50 -16.07 24.95
CA PRO A 173 2.91 -17.39 25.23
C PRO A 173 2.64 -18.21 23.96
N GLY A 174 3.08 -19.47 23.95
CA GLY A 174 3.04 -20.38 22.80
C GLY A 174 4.32 -20.37 21.92
N ALA A 175 5.28 -19.49 22.20
CA ALA A 175 6.60 -19.50 21.54
C ALA A 175 7.60 -20.46 22.24
N ASN A 176 7.12 -21.61 22.75
CA ASN A 176 7.85 -22.49 23.66
C ASN A 176 8.40 -23.79 23.03
N SER A 177 8.29 -23.97 21.72
CA SER A 177 8.98 -25.05 21.00
C SER A 177 10.44 -24.69 20.71
N ALA A 178 11.28 -25.71 20.49
CA ALA A 178 12.74 -25.56 20.37
C ALA A 178 13.21 -24.68 19.18
N ASN A 179 12.34 -24.42 18.21
CA ASN A 179 12.63 -23.58 17.05
C ASN A 179 12.49 -22.07 17.35
N TYR A 180 11.93 -21.69 18.50
CA TYR A 180 11.77 -20.29 18.90
C TYR A 180 12.95 -19.80 19.76
N PRO A 181 13.43 -18.54 19.57
CA PRO A 181 14.41 -17.95 20.45
C PRO A 181 13.93 -17.86 21.92
N THR A 182 14.79 -18.23 22.86
CA THR A 182 14.47 -18.31 24.30
C THR A 182 14.09 -16.96 24.92
N SER A 183 14.58 -15.86 24.35
CA SER A 183 14.20 -14.47 24.66
C SER A 183 12.69 -14.23 24.60
N LEU A 184 11.97 -14.91 23.69
CA LEU A 184 10.53 -14.76 23.50
C LEU A 184 9.71 -15.26 24.71
N CYS A 185 10.25 -16.23 25.45
CA CYS A 185 9.64 -16.79 26.66
C CYS A 185 10.29 -16.31 27.96
N GLN A 186 11.33 -15.48 27.89
CA GLN A 186 12.18 -15.14 29.04
C GLN A 186 11.40 -14.51 30.20
N LEU A 187 10.48 -13.58 29.90
CA LEU A 187 9.67 -12.87 30.89
C LEU A 187 8.41 -13.63 31.32
N CYS A 188 8.05 -14.72 30.65
CA CYS A 188 6.88 -15.52 31.00
C CYS A 188 7.03 -16.18 32.37
N LYS A 189 5.92 -16.39 33.08
CA LYS A 189 5.92 -16.66 34.53
C LYS A 189 5.51 -18.09 34.89
N GLY A 190 4.74 -18.74 34.03
CA GLY A 190 4.07 -20.01 34.32
C GLY A 190 2.88 -19.84 35.26
N ASP A 191 2.43 -20.95 35.83
CA ASP A 191 1.38 -21.02 36.83
C ASP A 191 1.86 -20.56 38.22
N SER A 192 1.07 -20.78 39.28
CA SER A 192 1.42 -20.40 40.65
C SER A 192 2.66 -21.11 41.22
N THR A 193 3.13 -22.19 40.58
CA THR A 193 4.34 -22.95 40.93
C THR A 193 5.52 -22.66 40.00
N GLY A 194 5.32 -21.85 38.95
CA GLY A 194 6.32 -21.61 37.91
C GLY A 194 6.41 -22.72 36.85
N GLN A 195 5.58 -23.76 36.94
CA GLN A 195 5.40 -24.73 35.87
C GLN A 195 4.59 -24.14 34.71
N ASN A 196 4.48 -24.84 33.58
CA ASN A 196 3.72 -24.39 32.41
C ASN A 196 4.15 -23.01 31.85
N LYS A 197 5.40 -22.59 32.10
CA LYS A 197 5.98 -21.34 31.61
C LYS A 197 5.88 -21.24 30.08
N CYS A 198 5.39 -20.11 29.61
CA CYS A 198 5.21 -19.76 28.21
C CYS A 198 4.22 -20.68 27.45
N GLN A 199 3.36 -21.45 28.12
CA GLN A 199 2.32 -22.22 27.45
C GLN A 199 1.30 -21.31 26.75
N GLY A 200 0.77 -21.75 25.61
CA GLY A 200 -0.21 -21.03 24.80
C GLY A 200 -1.64 -21.03 25.39
N ASN A 201 -1.80 -21.17 26.70
CA ASN A 201 -3.07 -21.38 27.39
C ASN A 201 -3.12 -20.66 28.75
N SER A 202 -4.24 -20.77 29.48
CA SER A 202 -4.47 -20.10 30.76
C SER A 202 -3.66 -20.61 31.97
N GLN A 203 -2.76 -21.59 31.80
CA GLN A 203 -1.83 -21.99 32.85
C GLN A 203 -0.70 -20.95 33.00
N GLU A 204 -0.28 -20.30 31.91
CA GLU A 204 0.65 -19.17 31.95
C GLU A 204 -0.03 -17.92 32.50
N GLN A 205 0.42 -17.40 33.65
CA GLN A 205 -0.15 -16.20 34.28
C GLN A 205 -0.14 -14.94 33.39
N TYR A 206 0.75 -14.87 32.40
CA TYR A 206 0.82 -13.77 31.43
C TYR A 206 0.11 -14.06 30.09
N TYR A 207 -0.72 -15.10 30.00
CA TYR A 207 -1.50 -15.41 28.80
C TYR A 207 -2.66 -14.44 28.52
N SER A 208 -2.99 -14.24 27.25
CA SER A 208 -4.13 -13.44 26.78
C SER A 208 -4.06 -11.96 27.19
N TYR A 209 -5.18 -11.24 27.04
CA TYR A 209 -5.26 -9.79 27.26
C TYR A 209 -4.90 -9.38 28.70
N SER A 210 -5.60 -9.93 29.69
CA SER A 210 -5.32 -9.64 31.10
C SER A 210 -3.91 -10.05 31.52
N GLY A 211 -3.38 -11.18 31.02
CA GLY A 211 -2.04 -11.64 31.34
C GLY A 211 -0.93 -10.76 30.74
N ALA A 212 -1.07 -10.32 29.49
CA ALA A 212 -0.12 -9.39 28.87
C ALA A 212 -0.12 -8.02 29.58
N PHE A 213 -1.29 -7.52 29.98
CA PHE A 213 -1.38 -6.31 30.81
C PHE A 213 -0.81 -6.54 32.23
N ARG A 214 -1.01 -7.73 32.82
CA ARG A 214 -0.42 -8.13 34.10
C ARG A 214 1.11 -8.18 34.06
N CYS A 215 1.70 -8.67 32.97
CA CYS A 215 3.15 -8.66 32.73
C CYS A 215 3.74 -7.24 32.80
N LEU A 216 3.03 -6.23 32.27
CA LEU A 216 3.37 -4.82 32.43
C LEU A 216 3.11 -4.31 33.85
N ALA A 217 1.97 -4.65 34.43
CA ALA A 217 1.52 -4.18 35.74
C ALA A 217 2.31 -4.76 36.94
N GLU A 218 2.91 -5.94 36.80
CA GLU A 218 3.91 -6.50 37.73
C GLU A 218 5.35 -6.06 37.39
N GLY A 219 5.58 -5.41 36.24
CA GLY A 219 6.88 -4.82 35.87
C GLY A 219 7.89 -5.79 35.26
N ALA A 220 7.44 -7.00 34.88
CA ALA A 220 8.24 -7.96 34.14
C ALA A 220 8.58 -7.44 32.73
N GLY A 221 7.61 -6.78 32.09
CA GLY A 221 7.83 -5.97 30.88
C GLY A 221 7.50 -4.49 31.09
N GLU A 222 7.83 -3.70 30.08
CA GLU A 222 7.76 -2.22 30.04
C GLU A 222 6.74 -1.72 29.02
N VAL A 223 6.38 -2.56 28.03
CA VAL A 223 5.32 -2.35 27.05
C VAL A 223 4.41 -3.59 26.95
N ALA A 224 3.10 -3.40 26.78
CA ALA A 224 2.14 -4.47 26.53
C ALA A 224 1.29 -4.20 25.28
N PHE A 225 1.08 -5.22 24.47
CA PHE A 225 0.25 -5.17 23.26
C PHE A 225 -1.08 -5.88 23.51
N VAL A 226 -2.19 -5.12 23.53
CA VAL A 226 -3.50 -5.59 24.00
C VAL A 226 -4.66 -4.93 23.25
N LYS A 227 -5.91 -5.36 23.48
CA LYS A 227 -7.10 -4.59 23.06
C LYS A 227 -7.30 -3.37 23.96
N HIS A 228 -7.83 -2.29 23.39
CA HIS A 228 -8.14 -1.02 24.07
C HIS A 228 -8.90 -1.14 25.40
N SER A 229 -9.85 -2.08 25.50
CA SER A 229 -10.65 -2.27 26.72
C SER A 229 -9.91 -2.99 27.86
N THR A 230 -8.73 -3.57 27.61
CA THR A 230 -8.00 -4.38 28.62
C THR A 230 -7.63 -3.58 29.87
N VAL A 231 -7.23 -2.31 29.72
CA VAL A 231 -6.85 -1.47 30.87
C VAL A 231 -8.07 -1.22 31.78
N PRO A 232 -9.20 -0.63 31.31
CA PRO A 232 -10.36 -0.45 32.17
C PRO A 232 -11.01 -1.76 32.66
N GLU A 233 -10.87 -2.88 31.94
CA GLU A 233 -11.29 -4.21 32.43
C GLU A 233 -10.49 -4.70 33.66
N ASN A 234 -9.24 -4.25 33.82
CA ASN A 234 -8.30 -4.75 34.83
C ASN A 234 -7.77 -3.64 35.77
N THR A 235 -8.47 -2.51 35.88
CA THR A 235 -8.12 -1.39 36.78
C THR A 235 -9.38 -0.83 37.48
N ASP A 236 -9.19 0.20 38.32
CA ASP A 236 -10.26 1.00 38.93
C ASP A 236 -11.31 0.17 39.71
N GLY A 237 -10.86 -0.93 40.31
CA GLY A 237 -11.70 -1.84 41.11
C GLY A 237 -12.62 -2.77 40.30
N ARG A 238 -12.56 -2.78 38.97
CA ARG A 238 -13.50 -3.56 38.12
C ARG A 238 -13.29 -5.08 38.10
N THR A 239 -12.20 -5.57 38.69
CA THR A 239 -11.88 -7.01 38.75
C THR A 239 -11.65 -7.46 40.19
N LEU A 240 -12.17 -8.65 40.53
CA LEU A 240 -11.98 -9.30 41.82
C LEU A 240 -10.56 -9.87 41.99
N SER A 241 -9.74 -9.85 40.93
CA SER A 241 -8.37 -10.39 40.94
C SER A 241 -7.45 -9.60 41.88
N THR A 242 -6.81 -10.29 42.83
CA THR A 242 -5.94 -9.68 43.84
C THR A 242 -4.78 -8.85 43.26
N TRP A 243 -4.17 -9.30 42.15
CA TRP A 243 -3.07 -8.61 41.48
C TRP A 243 -3.47 -7.24 40.89
N ALA A 244 -4.75 -7.06 40.56
CA ALA A 244 -5.27 -5.88 39.88
C ALA A 244 -6.01 -4.90 40.81
N ARG A 245 -6.36 -5.33 42.02
CA ARG A 245 -7.24 -4.61 42.98
C ARG A 245 -6.77 -3.18 43.35
N GLN A 246 -5.49 -2.86 43.19
CA GLN A 246 -4.92 -1.53 43.48
C GLN A 246 -4.51 -0.74 42.23
N LEU A 247 -4.64 -1.31 41.03
CA LEU A 247 -4.25 -0.64 39.78
C LEU A 247 -5.31 0.39 39.36
N ARG A 248 -4.86 1.55 38.89
CA ARG A 248 -5.73 2.62 38.37
C ARG A 248 -5.44 2.87 36.91
N SER A 249 -6.46 3.13 36.10
CA SER A 249 -6.30 3.34 34.64
C SER A 249 -5.31 4.47 34.32
N LYS A 250 -5.38 5.57 35.07
CA LYS A 250 -4.50 6.75 34.96
C LYS A 250 -3.01 6.52 35.23
N ASP A 251 -2.63 5.36 35.78
CA ASP A 251 -1.21 5.02 36.02
C ASP A 251 -0.55 4.42 34.76
N PHE A 252 -1.29 4.32 33.65
CA PHE A 252 -0.89 3.84 32.34
C PHE A 252 -1.19 4.88 31.24
N GLN A 253 -0.57 4.73 30.07
CA GLN A 253 -0.77 5.56 28.89
C GLN A 253 -0.63 4.72 27.60
N LEU A 254 -1.17 5.22 26.48
CA LEU A 254 -1.07 4.59 25.16
C LEU A 254 0.12 5.16 24.37
N LEU A 255 0.71 4.36 23.48
CA LEU A 255 1.65 4.82 22.46
C LEU A 255 0.94 4.93 21.11
N CYS A 256 1.07 6.08 20.44
CA CYS A 256 0.37 6.40 19.21
C CYS A 256 1.29 6.29 17.98
N ARG A 257 0.75 6.00 16.79
CA ARG A 257 1.52 5.77 15.54
C ARG A 257 2.37 6.97 15.08
N ASN A 258 2.04 8.17 15.54
CA ASN A 258 2.73 9.44 15.27
C ASN A 258 3.87 9.77 16.26
N GLY A 259 4.24 8.84 17.16
CA GLY A 259 5.28 9.03 18.16
C GLY A 259 4.82 9.65 19.49
N SER A 260 3.61 10.21 19.58
CA SER A 260 3.09 10.76 20.84
C SER A 260 2.53 9.68 21.78
N THR A 261 2.27 10.06 23.03
CA THR A 261 1.43 9.27 23.96
C THR A 261 0.07 9.94 24.14
N ALA A 262 -0.92 9.16 24.62
CA ALA A 262 -2.26 9.64 24.94
C ALA A 262 -2.81 8.90 26.18
N ASP A 263 -3.87 9.44 26.80
CA ASP A 263 -4.51 8.75 27.92
C ASP A 263 -5.32 7.53 27.45
N VAL A 264 -5.50 6.54 28.34
CA VAL A 264 -6.09 5.22 27.96
C VAL A 264 -7.55 5.27 27.50
N THR A 265 -8.21 6.43 27.63
CA THR A 265 -9.53 6.74 27.07
C THR A 265 -9.50 7.14 25.59
N GLU A 266 -8.37 7.59 25.06
CA GLU A 266 -8.21 8.15 23.71
C GLU A 266 -7.89 7.09 22.64
N TRP A 267 -8.19 5.82 22.90
CA TRP A 267 -7.93 4.71 21.98
C TRP A 267 -8.60 4.86 20.60
N ARG A 268 -9.62 5.73 20.45
CA ARG A 268 -10.24 6.04 19.15
C ARG A 268 -9.34 6.88 18.22
N THR A 269 -8.35 7.59 18.77
CA THR A 269 -7.34 8.37 18.03
C THR A 269 -5.92 7.83 18.21
N CYS A 270 -5.67 7.07 19.27
CA CYS A 270 -4.37 6.47 19.59
C CYS A 270 -4.45 4.93 19.62
N HIS A 271 -4.22 4.29 18.47
CA HIS A 271 -4.18 2.83 18.29
C HIS A 271 -3.16 2.44 17.22
N LEU A 272 -2.83 1.14 17.13
CA LEU A 272 -2.01 0.59 16.04
C LEU A 272 -2.83 0.17 14.82
N ALA A 273 -4.00 -0.42 15.06
CA ALA A 273 -4.99 -0.72 14.03
C ALA A 273 -6.39 -0.85 14.64
N ARG A 274 -7.42 -0.45 13.89
CA ARG A 274 -8.76 -1.03 14.05
C ARG A 274 -8.70 -2.51 13.63
N VAL A 275 -9.01 -3.43 14.55
CA VAL A 275 -9.15 -4.85 14.25
C VAL A 275 -10.61 -5.16 13.94
N PRO A 276 -10.94 -5.75 12.79
CA PRO A 276 -12.30 -6.16 12.45
C PRO A 276 -12.73 -7.40 13.24
N ALA A 277 -14.04 -7.54 13.42
CA ALA A 277 -14.66 -8.79 13.84
C ALA A 277 -14.52 -9.88 12.76
N ARG A 278 -14.87 -11.12 13.12
CA ARG A 278 -15.03 -12.19 12.13
C ARG A 278 -16.15 -11.85 11.16
N ALA A 279 -16.06 -12.38 9.95
CA ALA A 279 -17.08 -12.26 8.93
C ALA A 279 -17.32 -13.57 8.19
N VAL A 280 -18.55 -13.76 7.74
CA VAL A 280 -18.93 -14.77 6.75
C VAL A 280 -18.37 -14.34 5.40
N VAL A 281 -17.58 -15.22 4.78
CA VAL A 281 -16.89 -15.00 3.51
C VAL A 281 -17.43 -15.96 2.46
N VAL A 282 -17.63 -15.45 1.24
CA VAL A 282 -18.20 -16.14 0.08
C VAL A 282 -17.45 -15.75 -1.21
N ARG A 283 -17.70 -16.45 -2.33
CA ARG A 283 -17.14 -16.08 -3.65
C ARG A 283 -17.72 -14.74 -4.18
N PRO A 284 -17.03 -14.06 -5.13
CA PRO A 284 -17.55 -12.84 -5.78
C PRO A 284 -18.94 -12.96 -6.41
N ASP A 285 -19.26 -14.11 -7.02
CA ASP A 285 -20.54 -14.42 -7.72
C ASP A 285 -21.71 -14.68 -6.76
N THR A 286 -21.42 -15.09 -5.53
CA THR A 286 -22.43 -15.49 -4.54
C THR A 286 -23.17 -14.26 -4.01
N ASP A 287 -24.50 -14.30 -3.94
CA ASP A 287 -25.28 -13.21 -3.35
C ASP A 287 -25.13 -13.17 -1.82
N GLY A 288 -24.39 -12.18 -1.34
CA GLY A 288 -24.25 -11.90 0.09
C GLY A 288 -25.56 -11.46 0.76
N THR A 289 -26.54 -10.99 -0.02
CA THR A 289 -27.85 -10.57 0.48
C THR A 289 -28.69 -11.77 0.91
N ALA A 290 -28.79 -12.81 0.08
CA ALA A 290 -29.42 -14.08 0.43
C ALA A 290 -28.75 -14.73 1.66
N VAL A 291 -27.41 -14.74 1.72
CA VAL A 291 -26.67 -15.26 2.88
C VAL A 291 -26.96 -14.44 4.15
N PHE A 292 -27.04 -13.11 4.05
CA PHE A 292 -27.47 -12.28 5.18
C PHE A 292 -28.93 -12.55 5.59
N GLN A 293 -29.86 -12.65 4.64
CA GLN A 293 -31.28 -12.89 4.93
C GLN A 293 -31.52 -14.26 5.59
N LEU A 294 -30.77 -15.29 5.19
CA LEU A 294 -30.75 -16.60 5.83
C LEU A 294 -30.34 -16.51 7.31
N LEU A 295 -29.18 -15.90 7.56
CA LEU A 295 -28.61 -15.77 8.90
C LEU A 295 -29.41 -14.81 9.79
N ASN A 296 -30.01 -13.76 9.21
CA ASN A 296 -30.82 -12.78 9.94
C ASN A 296 -32.16 -13.39 10.38
N GLN A 297 -32.81 -14.21 9.53
CA GLN A 297 -33.96 -15.00 9.96
C GLN A 297 -33.60 -16.03 11.04
N GLY A 298 -32.39 -16.60 10.96
CA GLY A 298 -31.83 -17.47 11.98
C GLY A 298 -31.70 -16.78 13.34
N GLN A 299 -30.95 -15.68 13.40
CA GLN A 299 -30.66 -14.98 14.66
C GLN A 299 -31.92 -14.43 15.35
N GLN A 300 -32.91 -13.97 14.57
CA GLN A 300 -34.19 -13.49 15.09
C GLN A 300 -35.03 -14.59 15.75
N ARG A 301 -34.84 -15.85 15.38
CA ARG A 301 -35.58 -16.99 15.91
C ARG A 301 -34.81 -17.78 16.97
N PHE A 302 -33.49 -17.92 16.81
CA PHE A 302 -32.64 -18.85 17.56
C PHE A 302 -31.63 -18.20 18.51
N ASN A 303 -31.87 -16.96 18.96
CA ASN A 303 -31.11 -16.30 20.05
C ASN A 303 -31.97 -16.01 21.30
N GLY A 304 -33.20 -16.53 21.35
CA GLY A 304 -34.11 -16.40 22.50
C GLY A 304 -33.87 -17.45 23.60
N VAL A 305 -33.96 -17.02 24.86
CA VAL A 305 -33.89 -17.93 26.02
C VAL A 305 -35.01 -18.97 25.95
N GLY A 306 -34.65 -20.25 26.02
CA GLY A 306 -35.59 -21.38 26.02
C GLY A 306 -35.75 -22.11 24.67
N ASN A 307 -35.13 -21.63 23.58
CA ASN A 307 -35.06 -22.38 22.33
C ASN A 307 -34.18 -23.64 22.46
N GLN A 308 -34.56 -24.71 21.77
CA GLN A 308 -33.80 -25.98 21.70
C GLN A 308 -32.46 -25.85 20.95
N PHE A 309 -32.37 -24.92 20.00
CA PHE A 309 -31.14 -24.56 19.31
C PHE A 309 -30.80 -23.08 19.58
N GLN A 310 -29.52 -22.79 19.77
CA GLN A 310 -28.99 -21.46 20.07
C GLN A 310 -27.86 -21.14 19.08
N MET A 311 -28.03 -20.12 18.24
CA MET A 311 -27.11 -19.86 17.13
C MET A 311 -25.72 -19.40 17.61
N PHE A 312 -25.67 -18.61 18.68
CA PHE A 312 -24.45 -18.11 19.30
C PHE A 312 -24.08 -18.82 20.62
N ASP A 313 -24.55 -20.05 20.85
CA ASP A 313 -24.04 -20.90 21.94
C ASP A 313 -23.28 -22.10 21.34
N SER A 314 -22.26 -22.59 22.04
CA SER A 314 -21.47 -23.78 21.68
C SER A 314 -21.35 -24.78 22.83
N THR A 315 -21.85 -24.46 24.02
CA THR A 315 -21.69 -25.25 25.26
C THR A 315 -22.22 -26.69 25.12
N ALA A 316 -23.34 -26.87 24.43
CA ALA A 316 -23.94 -28.18 24.15
C ALA A 316 -23.01 -29.15 23.39
N TYR A 317 -22.00 -28.63 22.68
CA TYR A 317 -21.06 -29.39 21.85
C TYR A 317 -19.70 -29.62 22.54
N GLY A 318 -19.56 -29.25 23.82
CA GLY A 318 -18.32 -29.41 24.58
C GLY A 318 -17.16 -28.52 24.10
N ALA A 319 -17.46 -27.46 23.34
CA ALA A 319 -16.49 -26.56 22.73
C ALA A 319 -16.97 -25.09 22.79
N GLN A 320 -16.21 -24.18 22.17
CA GLN A 320 -16.49 -22.74 22.17
C GLN A 320 -16.25 -22.13 20.78
N ASN A 321 -17.02 -21.12 20.44
CA ASN A 321 -16.95 -20.34 19.19
C ASN A 321 -17.15 -21.16 17.91
N LEU A 322 -18.06 -22.15 17.93
CA LEU A 322 -18.40 -22.96 16.76
C LEU A 322 -19.32 -22.18 15.82
N MET A 323 -18.96 -22.11 14.53
CA MET A 323 -19.53 -21.27 13.46
C MET A 323 -19.35 -19.77 13.72
N PHE A 324 -19.92 -19.28 14.82
CA PHE A 324 -19.84 -17.91 15.29
C PHE A 324 -19.20 -17.85 16.67
N ARG A 325 -18.67 -16.71 17.09
CA ARG A 325 -18.26 -16.55 18.50
C ARG A 325 -19.45 -16.67 19.46
N ASP A 326 -19.20 -17.26 20.62
CA ASP A 326 -20.20 -17.34 21.69
C ASP A 326 -20.48 -15.96 22.33
N SER A 327 -19.60 -14.98 22.07
CA SER A 327 -19.78 -13.57 22.42
C SER A 327 -20.43 -12.74 21.31
N THR A 328 -21.02 -13.37 20.28
CA THR A 328 -21.75 -12.66 19.23
C THR A 328 -23.12 -12.25 19.77
N THR A 329 -23.50 -11.00 19.52
CA THR A 329 -24.79 -10.42 19.94
C THR A 329 -25.72 -10.20 18.74
N GLU A 330 -25.14 -9.88 17.58
CA GLU A 330 -25.83 -9.65 16.31
C GLU A 330 -24.90 -10.02 15.14
N LEU A 331 -25.49 -10.45 14.03
CA LEU A 331 -24.89 -10.52 12.71
C LEU A 331 -25.45 -9.38 11.84
N VAL A 332 -24.57 -8.60 11.22
CA VAL A 332 -24.94 -7.44 10.40
C VAL A 332 -24.44 -7.57 8.95
N ALA A 333 -25.20 -7.06 8.00
CA ALA A 333 -24.81 -7.04 6.58
C ALA A 333 -23.60 -6.12 6.34
N ILE A 334 -22.66 -6.56 5.51
CA ILE A 334 -21.50 -5.76 5.11
C ILE A 334 -21.85 -5.00 3.82
N THR A 335 -21.96 -3.67 3.91
CA THR A 335 -22.33 -2.80 2.77
C THR A 335 -21.26 -2.81 1.67
N SER A 336 -19.99 -2.75 2.07
CA SER A 336 -18.84 -2.76 1.15
C SER A 336 -18.24 -4.17 1.11
N GLN A 337 -18.83 -5.05 0.29
CA GLN A 337 -18.44 -6.46 0.17
C GLN A 337 -17.10 -6.64 -0.59
N ASN A 338 -16.01 -6.12 -0.02
CA ASN A 338 -14.63 -6.41 -0.41
C ASN A 338 -13.77 -6.49 0.85
N TYR A 339 -12.71 -7.31 0.80
CA TYR A 339 -11.90 -7.57 2.00
C TYR A 339 -11.12 -6.32 2.44
N GLN A 340 -10.74 -5.44 1.51
CA GLN A 340 -9.97 -4.24 1.81
C GLN A 340 -10.77 -3.28 2.73
N ALA A 341 -11.98 -2.91 2.31
CA ALA A 341 -12.86 -2.01 3.07
C ALA A 341 -13.34 -2.61 4.40
N TRP A 342 -13.48 -3.94 4.51
CA TRP A 342 -13.83 -4.60 5.77
C TRP A 342 -12.67 -4.57 6.78
N LEU A 343 -11.46 -4.89 6.33
CA LEU A 343 -10.28 -4.98 7.19
C LEU A 343 -9.73 -3.60 7.57
N GLY A 344 -9.71 -2.65 6.64
CA GLY A 344 -9.13 -1.32 6.80
C GLY A 344 -7.61 -1.30 6.62
N ASP A 345 -7.10 -0.19 6.08
CA ASP A 345 -5.73 -0.07 5.56
C ASP A 345 -4.64 -0.41 6.59
N GLU A 346 -4.82 0.04 7.84
CA GLU A 346 -3.88 -0.25 8.94
C GLU A 346 -3.72 -1.76 9.18
N TYR A 347 -4.82 -2.51 9.10
CA TYR A 347 -4.84 -3.95 9.29
C TYR A 347 -4.32 -4.67 8.05
N LEU A 348 -4.68 -4.22 6.85
CA LEU A 348 -4.17 -4.75 5.58
C LEU A 348 -2.65 -4.66 5.51
N HIS A 349 -2.07 -3.49 5.82
CA HIS A 349 -0.64 -3.26 5.80
C HIS A 349 0.09 -4.15 6.82
N ALA A 350 -0.41 -4.24 8.05
CA ALA A 350 0.12 -5.15 9.05
C ALA A 350 0.06 -6.62 8.62
N MET A 351 -1.03 -7.08 7.98
CA MET A 351 -1.11 -8.47 7.48
C MET A 351 -0.25 -8.69 6.23
N GLN A 352 -0.06 -7.68 5.38
CA GLN A 352 0.82 -7.73 4.21
C GLN A 352 2.28 -7.96 4.66
N ALA A 353 2.75 -7.22 5.67
CA ALA A 353 4.06 -7.42 6.25
C ALA A 353 4.25 -8.82 6.84
N LEU A 354 3.23 -9.36 7.52
CA LEU A 354 3.25 -10.75 8.02
C LEU A 354 3.10 -11.82 6.94
N SER A 355 2.69 -11.50 5.71
CA SER A 355 2.57 -12.47 4.61
C SER A 355 3.92 -12.85 3.96
N CYS A 356 4.98 -12.78 4.76
CA CYS A 356 6.34 -13.20 4.48
C CYS A 356 6.52 -14.62 5.01
N ASP A 357 6.48 -15.63 4.13
CA ASP A 357 6.78 -17.02 4.48
C ASP A 357 8.21 -17.37 4.02
N PRO A 358 9.12 -17.79 4.93
CA PRO A 358 10.48 -18.20 4.56
C PRO A 358 10.52 -19.34 3.52
N ASN A 359 9.49 -20.18 3.47
CA ASN A 359 9.42 -21.33 2.55
C ASN A 359 8.98 -20.94 1.13
N THR A 360 8.45 -19.74 0.94
CA THR A 360 8.00 -19.22 -0.37
C THR A 360 8.86 -18.07 -0.89
N LEU A 361 9.97 -17.75 -0.23
CA LEU A 361 10.94 -16.79 -0.76
C LEU A 361 11.67 -17.40 -1.96
N PRO A 362 11.92 -16.64 -3.04
CA PRO A 362 12.80 -17.10 -4.10
C PRO A 362 14.23 -17.24 -3.57
N GLU A 363 14.96 -18.27 -4.00
CA GLU A 363 16.34 -18.52 -3.53
C GLU A 363 17.29 -17.35 -3.85
N SER A 364 16.98 -16.63 -4.94
CA SER A 364 17.72 -15.48 -5.42
C SER A 364 16.81 -14.36 -5.91
N LEU A 365 17.41 -13.18 -6.04
CA LEU A 365 16.77 -11.91 -6.39
C LEU A 365 17.50 -11.32 -7.60
N ASN A 366 16.82 -11.24 -8.74
CA ASN A 366 17.38 -10.81 -10.01
C ASN A 366 17.41 -9.28 -10.10
N TRP A 367 18.58 -8.71 -9.84
CA TRP A 367 18.83 -7.28 -9.83
C TRP A 367 19.28 -6.79 -11.21
N CYS A 368 18.53 -5.85 -11.79
CA CYS A 368 18.85 -5.27 -13.08
C CYS A 368 19.91 -4.17 -12.99
N VAL A 369 20.87 -4.21 -13.92
CA VAL A 369 21.95 -3.23 -14.07
C VAL A 369 22.10 -2.81 -15.54
N VAL A 370 22.53 -1.57 -15.79
CA VAL A 370 22.54 -0.96 -17.15
C VAL A 370 23.91 -0.50 -17.64
N SER A 371 24.98 -0.74 -16.88
CA SER A 371 26.36 -0.55 -17.33
C SER A 371 27.25 -1.74 -16.97
N THR A 372 28.37 -1.89 -17.68
CA THR A 372 29.38 -2.92 -17.38
C THR A 372 29.88 -2.78 -15.94
N GLU A 373 30.15 -1.56 -15.50
CA GLU A 373 30.67 -1.23 -14.17
C GLU A 373 29.64 -1.57 -13.07
N GLU A 374 28.35 -1.41 -13.35
CA GLU A 374 27.28 -1.87 -12.44
C GLU A 374 27.22 -3.40 -12.35
N ILE A 375 27.50 -4.16 -13.43
CA ILE A 375 27.61 -5.63 -13.37
C ILE A 375 28.74 -6.05 -12.42
N TRP A 376 29.93 -5.44 -12.55
CA TRP A 376 31.05 -5.73 -11.64
C TRP A 376 30.69 -5.42 -10.17
N LYS A 377 30.12 -4.22 -9.89
CA LYS A 377 29.71 -3.86 -8.53
C LYS A 377 28.61 -4.77 -7.98
N CYS A 378 27.68 -5.23 -8.83
CA CYS A 378 26.61 -6.14 -8.44
C CYS A 378 27.15 -7.55 -8.12
N GLY A 379 28.12 -8.06 -8.89
CA GLY A 379 28.75 -9.36 -8.62
C GLY A 379 29.53 -9.39 -7.29
N GLU A 380 30.26 -8.31 -6.99
CA GLU A 380 30.91 -8.10 -5.70
C GLU A 380 29.89 -7.97 -4.55
N MET A 381 28.78 -7.25 -4.77
CA MET A 381 27.68 -7.10 -3.81
C MET A 381 27.05 -8.46 -3.47
N GLY A 382 26.68 -9.26 -4.48
CA GLY A 382 26.06 -10.57 -4.29
C GLY A 382 26.98 -11.57 -3.59
N THR A 383 28.27 -11.57 -3.95
CA THR A 383 29.29 -12.37 -3.25
C THR A 383 29.43 -11.95 -1.79
N SER A 384 29.58 -10.65 -1.54
CA SER A 384 29.70 -10.09 -0.18
C SER A 384 28.47 -10.40 0.69
N PHE A 385 27.27 -10.35 0.13
CA PHE A 385 26.03 -10.65 0.84
C PHE A 385 25.94 -12.14 1.19
N ARG A 386 26.27 -13.03 0.25
CA ARG A 386 26.32 -14.48 0.45
C ARG A 386 27.34 -14.88 1.51
N ASP A 387 28.52 -14.24 1.52
CA ASP A 387 29.58 -14.49 2.50
C ASP A 387 29.20 -14.05 3.94
N LYS A 388 28.13 -13.25 4.09
CA LYS A 388 27.49 -12.92 5.38
C LYS A 388 26.22 -13.73 5.65
N ASN A 389 25.91 -14.73 4.82
CA ASN A 389 24.69 -15.55 4.85
C ASN A 389 23.39 -14.73 4.76
N LEU A 390 23.41 -13.60 4.05
CA LEU A 390 22.19 -12.82 3.79
C LEU A 390 21.35 -13.51 2.70
N LYS A 391 20.03 -13.50 2.86
CA LYS A 391 19.06 -14.11 1.93
C LYS A 391 17.90 -13.17 1.60
N PRO A 392 17.32 -13.23 0.39
CA PRO A 392 17.74 -14.04 -0.77
C PRO A 392 19.11 -13.63 -1.35
N GLU A 393 19.73 -14.49 -2.17
CA GLU A 393 21.01 -14.15 -2.81
C GLU A 393 20.82 -13.20 -4.00
N ILE A 394 21.75 -12.28 -4.25
CA ILE A 394 21.66 -11.39 -5.42
C ILE A 394 22.19 -12.11 -6.66
N GLN A 395 21.38 -12.13 -7.73
CA GLN A 395 21.83 -12.41 -9.10
C GLN A 395 21.75 -11.13 -9.93
N CYS A 396 22.67 -10.95 -10.88
CA CYS A 396 22.89 -9.69 -11.57
C CYS A 396 22.60 -9.84 -13.07
N ILE A 397 21.51 -9.23 -13.53
CA ILE A 397 21.05 -9.31 -14.93
C ILE A 397 21.27 -7.96 -15.61
N SER A 398 21.87 -7.97 -16.80
CA SER A 398 22.16 -6.74 -17.55
C SER A 398 21.14 -6.43 -18.62
N ALA A 399 20.78 -5.16 -18.73
CA ALA A 399 19.95 -4.60 -19.79
C ALA A 399 20.63 -3.39 -20.44
N LYS A 400 20.20 -2.97 -21.63
CA LYS A 400 20.77 -1.83 -22.36
C LYS A 400 20.21 -0.49 -21.86
N THR A 401 19.04 -0.52 -21.22
CA THR A 401 18.31 0.66 -20.74
C THR A 401 17.52 0.34 -19.48
N LYS A 402 17.19 1.37 -18.68
CA LYS A 402 16.32 1.21 -17.52
C LYS A 402 14.89 0.84 -17.92
N GLU A 403 14.46 1.25 -19.10
CA GLU A 403 13.21 0.83 -19.74
C GLU A 403 13.13 -0.68 -19.96
N GLU A 404 14.19 -1.29 -20.48
CA GLU A 404 14.29 -2.74 -20.69
C GLU A 404 14.24 -3.47 -19.33
N CYS A 405 14.92 -2.96 -18.29
CA CYS A 405 14.70 -3.45 -16.91
C CYS A 405 13.23 -3.36 -16.45
N MET A 406 12.57 -2.21 -16.65
CA MET A 406 11.17 -2.04 -16.24
C MET A 406 10.22 -3.01 -16.97
N GLU A 407 10.49 -3.28 -18.25
CA GLU A 407 9.73 -4.23 -19.07
C GLU A 407 9.95 -5.68 -18.62
N MET A 408 11.20 -6.06 -18.33
CA MET A 408 11.54 -7.40 -17.81
C MET A 408 10.92 -7.66 -16.43
N ILE A 409 10.88 -6.65 -15.54
CA ILE A 409 10.18 -6.77 -14.24
C ILE A 409 8.67 -6.88 -14.43
N GLN A 410 8.07 -6.14 -15.38
CA GLN A 410 6.64 -6.27 -15.69
C GLN A 410 6.29 -7.68 -16.20
N LYS A 411 7.20 -8.32 -16.96
CA LYS A 411 7.07 -9.71 -17.41
C LYS A 411 7.43 -10.77 -16.36
N LYS A 412 7.97 -10.34 -15.20
CA LYS A 412 8.52 -11.22 -14.13
C LYS A 412 9.71 -12.07 -14.60
N GLU A 413 10.48 -11.53 -15.55
CA GLU A 413 11.75 -12.12 -16.02
C GLU A 413 12.92 -11.78 -15.05
N ILE A 414 12.82 -10.65 -14.34
CA ILE A 414 13.72 -10.21 -13.27
C ILE A 414 12.92 -9.48 -12.18
N ASP A 415 13.52 -9.20 -11.02
CA ASP A 415 12.78 -8.81 -9.82
C ASP A 415 12.90 -7.32 -9.47
N VAL A 416 14.09 -6.72 -9.64
CA VAL A 416 14.45 -5.45 -8.98
C VAL A 416 15.28 -4.51 -9.86
N VAL A 417 15.04 -3.19 -9.78
CA VAL A 417 15.92 -2.17 -10.38
C VAL A 417 15.94 -0.86 -9.59
N ALA A 418 17.10 -0.18 -9.52
CA ALA A 418 17.27 1.10 -8.84
C ALA A 418 17.01 2.30 -9.79
N LEU A 419 15.98 3.09 -9.49
CA LEU A 419 15.41 4.11 -10.39
C LEU A 419 15.46 5.51 -9.79
N GLY A 420 15.78 6.51 -10.63
CA GLY A 420 15.68 7.92 -10.26
C GLY A 420 14.26 8.47 -10.42
N GLY A 421 13.96 9.64 -9.85
CA GLY A 421 12.58 10.18 -9.80
C GLY A 421 11.81 10.27 -11.12
N ALA A 422 12.48 10.44 -12.27
CA ALA A 422 11.81 10.39 -13.58
C ALA A 422 11.52 8.95 -14.02
N ASP A 423 12.48 8.04 -13.84
CA ASP A 423 12.37 6.62 -14.13
C ASP A 423 11.29 5.96 -13.24
N ILE A 424 11.21 6.29 -11.95
CA ILE A 424 10.17 5.84 -11.00
C ILE A 424 8.76 6.20 -11.51
N TYR A 425 8.58 7.41 -12.04
CA TYR A 425 7.29 7.84 -12.59
C TYR A 425 6.87 6.97 -13.78
N LYS A 426 7.83 6.65 -14.66
CA LYS A 426 7.62 5.77 -15.81
C LYS A 426 7.35 4.33 -15.37
N ALA A 427 8.11 3.81 -14.42
CA ALA A 427 7.96 2.48 -13.84
C ALA A 427 6.56 2.26 -13.26
N GLY A 428 6.09 3.19 -12.41
CA GLY A 428 4.76 3.08 -11.81
C GLY A 428 3.60 3.37 -12.78
N LYS A 429 3.73 4.38 -13.66
CA LYS A 429 2.64 4.77 -14.58
C LYS A 429 2.49 3.88 -15.82
N THR A 430 3.59 3.33 -16.33
CA THR A 430 3.62 2.53 -17.58
C THR A 430 3.76 1.04 -17.32
N TYR A 431 4.58 0.65 -16.34
CA TYR A 431 4.91 -0.76 -16.09
C TYR A 431 4.24 -1.33 -14.83
N GLY A 432 3.54 -0.51 -14.04
CA GLY A 432 2.83 -0.92 -12.82
C GLY A 432 3.73 -1.21 -11.61
N LEU A 433 5.00 -0.83 -11.66
CA LEU A 433 5.98 -1.16 -10.61
C LEU A 433 5.81 -0.29 -9.36
N VAL A 434 6.14 -0.86 -8.20
CA VAL A 434 6.06 -0.20 -6.89
C VAL A 434 7.43 -0.04 -6.25
N PRO A 435 7.68 1.03 -5.46
CA PRO A 435 8.85 1.13 -4.61
C PRO A 435 8.78 0.09 -3.48
N ALA A 436 9.91 -0.58 -3.23
CA ALA A 436 10.10 -1.50 -2.10
C ALA A 436 10.92 -0.87 -0.97
N ALA A 437 11.94 -0.10 -1.33
CA ALA A 437 12.83 0.63 -0.44
C ALA A 437 13.38 1.87 -1.16
N GLY A 438 14.00 2.80 -0.44
CA GLY A 438 14.64 3.96 -1.06
C GLY A 438 15.97 4.36 -0.46
N GLU A 439 16.71 5.19 -1.19
CA GLU A 439 17.96 5.80 -0.72
C GLU A 439 17.66 7.01 0.19
N SER A 440 18.41 7.18 1.28
CA SER A 440 18.42 8.43 2.05
C SER A 440 19.82 9.04 2.13
N PHE A 441 19.88 10.37 1.95
CA PHE A 441 21.10 11.18 1.94
C PHE A 441 21.40 11.82 3.32
N SER A 442 20.70 11.40 4.38
CA SER A 442 20.92 11.91 5.74
C SER A 442 20.82 10.79 6.78
N ALA A 443 21.54 10.95 7.89
CA ALA A 443 21.47 10.01 9.01
C ALA A 443 20.18 10.21 9.83
N GLU A 444 19.88 11.46 10.16
CA GLU A 444 18.85 11.86 11.14
C GLU A 444 17.42 11.85 10.57
N ASP A 445 17.25 12.05 9.26
CA ASP A 445 15.95 12.31 8.63
C ASP A 445 15.53 11.13 7.71
N ASN A 446 14.33 10.56 7.90
CA ASN A 446 13.65 9.67 6.92
C ASN A 446 13.04 10.45 5.73
N ASN A 447 13.57 11.66 5.54
CA ASN A 447 13.10 12.69 4.65
C ASN A 447 13.83 12.54 3.31
N ASN A 448 13.54 11.44 2.61
CA ASN A 448 14.26 10.89 1.46
C ASN A 448 14.16 11.78 0.20
N ALA A 449 14.69 12.99 0.28
CA ALA A 449 14.56 14.03 -0.73
C ALA A 449 15.51 15.20 -0.49
N TYR A 450 15.77 15.96 -1.55
CA TYR A 450 16.33 17.31 -1.45
C TYR A 450 15.37 18.32 -2.08
N TYR A 451 15.42 19.59 -1.68
CA TYR A 451 14.46 20.59 -2.14
C TYR A 451 14.93 21.31 -3.41
N ALA A 452 14.12 21.32 -4.46
CA ALA A 452 14.38 22.14 -5.64
C ALA A 452 13.92 23.58 -5.35
N VAL A 453 14.84 24.53 -5.28
CA VAL A 453 14.57 25.93 -4.91
C VAL A 453 14.94 26.90 -6.04
N ALA A 454 14.19 27.98 -6.18
CA ALA A 454 14.54 29.10 -7.04
C ALA A 454 15.32 30.15 -6.25
N LEU A 455 16.65 30.12 -6.35
CA LEU A 455 17.54 31.07 -5.69
C LEU A 455 17.69 32.36 -6.51
N VAL A 456 17.57 33.52 -5.86
CA VAL A 456 17.80 34.85 -6.45
C VAL A 456 18.71 35.68 -5.57
N LYS A 457 19.49 36.60 -6.16
CA LYS A 457 20.28 37.56 -5.37
C LYS A 457 19.35 38.54 -4.63
N ARG A 458 19.72 38.89 -3.39
CA ARG A 458 19.02 39.87 -2.56
C ARG A 458 19.27 41.28 -3.11
N ASN A 459 18.24 41.91 -3.66
CA ASN A 459 18.29 43.28 -4.18
C ASN A 459 16.93 43.96 -3.96
N PRO A 460 16.80 44.90 -3.00
CA PRO A 460 15.54 45.60 -2.73
C PRO A 460 15.03 46.40 -3.94
N SER A 461 15.94 47.00 -4.72
CA SER A 461 15.62 47.92 -5.82
C SER A 461 15.17 47.22 -7.11
N ASN A 462 15.22 45.89 -7.15
CA ASN A 462 14.79 45.06 -8.30
C ASN A 462 14.25 43.71 -7.77
N ALA A 463 13.38 43.78 -6.77
CA ALA A 463 12.68 42.61 -6.26
C ALA A 463 11.63 42.11 -7.27
N PHE A 464 11.50 40.79 -7.38
CA PHE A 464 10.55 40.12 -8.26
C PHE A 464 10.13 38.76 -7.67
N THR A 465 8.99 38.23 -8.09
CA THR A 465 8.39 36.97 -7.60
C THR A 465 8.53 35.83 -8.62
N ILE A 466 8.01 34.65 -8.27
CA ILE A 466 7.95 33.49 -9.17
C ILE A 466 7.12 33.74 -10.44
N SER A 467 6.17 34.68 -10.41
CA SER A 467 5.32 35.06 -11.56
C SER A 467 6.03 36.01 -12.53
N ASP A 468 7.04 36.73 -12.05
CA ASP A 468 7.72 37.82 -12.77
C ASP A 468 8.97 37.35 -13.53
N LEU A 469 9.16 36.04 -13.65
CA LEU A 469 10.32 35.41 -14.29
C LEU A 469 10.39 35.63 -15.81
N LYS A 470 9.26 36.02 -16.45
CA LYS A 470 9.18 36.22 -17.89
C LYS A 470 10.12 37.34 -18.35
N GLY A 471 11.10 36.99 -19.17
CA GLY A 471 12.12 37.93 -19.67
C GLY A 471 13.29 38.19 -18.71
N LYS A 472 13.35 37.52 -17.55
CA LYS A 472 14.55 37.49 -16.69
C LYS A 472 15.55 36.46 -17.24
N LYS A 473 16.82 36.58 -16.84
CA LYS A 473 17.85 35.56 -17.10
C LYS A 473 17.78 34.47 -16.02
N SER A 474 17.86 33.20 -16.41
CA SER A 474 17.85 32.05 -15.50
C SER A 474 19.15 31.25 -15.57
N CYS A 475 19.43 30.49 -14.52
CA CYS A 475 20.57 29.58 -14.43
C CYS A 475 20.07 28.19 -14.01
N HIS A 476 20.55 27.14 -14.68
CA HIS A 476 20.04 25.78 -14.55
C HIS A 476 21.20 24.80 -14.34
N THR A 477 21.02 23.73 -13.56
CA THR A 477 22.10 22.77 -13.27
C THR A 477 22.42 21.80 -14.42
N GLY A 478 21.60 21.82 -15.48
CA GLY A 478 21.74 21.01 -16.70
C GLY A 478 20.38 20.66 -17.31
N LEU A 479 20.32 20.49 -18.63
CA LEU A 479 19.12 20.03 -19.34
C LEU A 479 18.67 18.68 -18.77
N GLY A 480 17.36 18.48 -18.58
CA GLY A 480 16.80 17.22 -18.06
C GLY A 480 17.10 16.91 -16.58
N ARG A 481 17.89 17.75 -15.88
CA ARG A 481 18.19 17.54 -14.45
C ARG A 481 17.02 17.95 -13.56
N THR A 482 16.79 17.17 -12.52
CA THR A 482 15.55 17.17 -11.73
C THR A 482 15.22 18.54 -11.11
N ALA A 483 16.07 19.04 -10.21
CA ALA A 483 15.88 20.37 -9.60
C ALA A 483 16.21 21.53 -10.54
N GLY A 484 17.15 21.34 -11.47
CA GLY A 484 17.65 22.42 -12.33
C GLY A 484 16.77 22.73 -13.53
N TRP A 485 16.00 21.77 -14.03
CA TRP A 485 15.25 21.88 -15.27
C TRP A 485 13.83 21.34 -15.12
N ASN A 486 13.67 20.06 -14.76
CA ASN A 486 12.38 19.36 -14.86
C ASN A 486 11.29 20.00 -13.98
N ILE A 487 11.63 20.31 -12.74
CA ILE A 487 10.72 20.99 -11.80
C ILE A 487 10.45 22.44 -12.21
N PRO A 488 11.44 23.35 -12.38
CA PRO A 488 11.16 24.74 -12.71
C PRO A 488 10.46 24.92 -14.06
N ILE A 489 10.86 24.18 -15.11
CA ILE A 489 10.25 24.29 -16.43
C ILE A 489 8.86 23.63 -16.45
N GLY A 490 8.71 22.43 -15.87
CA GLY A 490 7.43 21.74 -15.78
C GLY A 490 6.36 22.52 -15.00
N MET A 491 6.74 23.11 -13.87
CA MET A 491 5.88 24.01 -13.09
C MET A 491 5.46 25.25 -13.91
N LEU A 492 6.39 25.87 -14.65
CA LEU A 492 6.09 27.08 -15.45
C LEU A 492 5.22 26.77 -16.68
N ILE A 493 5.36 25.59 -17.29
CA ILE A 493 4.44 25.13 -18.34
C ILE A 493 3.05 24.85 -17.73
N LYS A 494 2.96 24.08 -16.64
CA LYS A 494 1.66 23.76 -16.01
C LYS A 494 0.91 24.99 -15.51
N LYS A 495 1.61 26.02 -15.03
CA LYS A 495 1.01 27.32 -14.65
C LYS A 495 0.75 28.26 -15.84
N GLY A 496 1.00 27.85 -17.08
CA GLY A 496 0.72 28.64 -18.29
C GLY A 496 1.68 29.82 -18.54
N PHE A 497 2.79 29.90 -17.80
CA PHE A 497 3.82 30.94 -18.00
C PHE A 497 4.71 30.64 -19.22
N ILE A 498 4.91 29.36 -19.55
CA ILE A 498 5.60 28.90 -20.75
C ILE A 498 4.60 28.09 -21.61
N ASN A 499 4.23 28.63 -22.77
CA ASN A 499 3.53 27.88 -23.81
C ASN A 499 4.55 27.49 -24.89
N PRO A 500 5.01 26.23 -24.96
CA PRO A 500 6.03 25.82 -25.91
C PRO A 500 5.50 25.87 -27.35
N ARG A 501 6.32 26.41 -28.26
CA ARG A 501 6.24 26.19 -29.70
C ARG A 501 7.65 25.87 -30.17
N ASP A 502 7.77 24.76 -30.92
CA ASP A 502 9.00 24.19 -31.45
C ASP A 502 10.04 23.75 -30.39
N CYS A 503 10.18 22.43 -30.23
CA CYS A 503 10.76 21.81 -29.02
C CYS A 503 12.19 21.28 -29.28
N ASN A 504 13.20 22.16 -29.35
CA ASN A 504 14.57 21.77 -29.73
C ASN A 504 15.67 22.65 -29.06
N ILE A 505 16.42 22.13 -28.06
CA ILE A 505 17.46 22.89 -27.30
C ILE A 505 18.65 21.96 -26.88
N PRO A 506 19.93 22.36 -27.01
CA PRO A 506 21.10 21.51 -26.67
C PRO A 506 21.66 21.68 -25.23
N GLN A 507 22.71 20.93 -24.89
CA GLN A 507 23.32 20.86 -23.54
C GLN A 507 24.64 21.64 -23.37
N GLY A 508 25.06 21.82 -22.11
CA GLY A 508 26.41 22.26 -21.73
C GLY A 508 26.77 21.85 -20.28
N LYS A 509 28.08 21.78 -19.97
CA LYS A 509 28.66 21.53 -18.63
C LYS A 509 29.77 22.55 -18.36
N ASN A 510 30.00 22.91 -17.10
CA ASN A 510 31.28 23.51 -16.64
C ASN A 510 31.49 23.27 -15.13
N THR A 511 32.73 23.36 -14.65
CA THR A 511 33.16 23.05 -13.27
C THR A 511 34.37 23.90 -12.85
N GLU A 512 34.16 25.07 -12.23
CA GLU A 512 35.25 25.96 -11.78
C GLU A 512 34.98 26.69 -10.45
N SER A 513 36.00 27.42 -9.97
CA SER A 513 36.34 27.68 -8.55
C SER A 513 35.82 29.00 -7.93
N TRP A 514 34.87 29.67 -8.59
CA TRP A 514 34.40 31.04 -8.29
C TRP A 514 33.74 31.31 -6.91
N ALA A 515 33.50 30.29 -6.09
CA ALA A 515 32.55 30.34 -4.99
C ALA A 515 33.10 30.79 -3.61
N ARG A 516 34.37 31.25 -3.52
CA ARG A 516 35.09 31.40 -2.22
C ARG A 516 34.54 32.49 -1.28
N ASP A 517 33.97 33.58 -1.80
CA ASP A 517 33.60 34.77 -1.01
C ASP A 517 32.08 34.98 -0.83
N LEU A 518 31.26 33.98 -1.19
CA LEU A 518 29.80 34.08 -1.19
C LEU A 518 29.19 33.83 0.19
N LYS A 519 28.22 34.64 0.61
CA LYS A 519 27.45 34.42 1.85
C LYS A 519 25.99 34.07 1.54
N SER A 520 25.42 33.15 2.30
CA SER A 520 24.00 32.74 2.15
C SER A 520 23.01 33.90 2.36
N SER A 521 23.41 34.90 3.16
CA SER A 521 22.70 36.18 3.36
C SER A 521 22.43 36.96 2.08
N ASP A 522 23.26 36.77 1.05
CA ASP A 522 23.26 37.59 -0.17
C ASP A 522 22.19 37.14 -1.17
N PHE A 523 21.44 36.08 -0.82
CA PHE A 523 20.44 35.42 -1.65
C PHE A 523 19.12 35.24 -0.88
N GLN A 524 18.06 34.97 -1.64
CA GLN A 524 16.72 34.63 -1.15
C GLN A 524 16.09 33.58 -2.05
N LEU A 525 15.07 32.89 -1.54
CA LEU A 525 14.27 31.91 -2.25
C LEU A 525 13.00 32.57 -2.83
N LEU A 526 12.58 32.17 -4.03
CA LEU A 526 11.25 32.47 -4.56
C LEU A 526 10.29 31.30 -4.28
N CYS A 527 9.18 31.58 -3.61
CA CYS A 527 8.22 30.57 -3.19
C CYS A 527 7.08 30.42 -4.23
N PRO A 528 6.48 29.23 -4.43
CA PRO A 528 5.43 29.02 -5.44
C PRO A 528 4.12 29.80 -5.24
N ASN A 529 3.92 30.35 -4.04
CA ASN A 529 2.81 31.23 -3.65
C ASN A 529 3.10 32.72 -3.90
N GLY A 530 4.26 33.06 -4.48
CA GLY A 530 4.68 34.44 -4.76
C GLY A 530 5.51 35.10 -3.65
N ALA A 531 5.61 34.49 -2.47
CA ALA A 531 6.44 35.00 -1.38
C ALA A 531 7.95 34.89 -1.68
N ARG A 532 8.75 35.55 -0.83
CA ARG A 532 10.22 35.43 -0.78
C ARG A 532 10.63 35.02 0.62
N ALA A 533 11.62 34.14 0.73
CA ALA A 533 12.10 33.60 2.00
C ALA A 533 13.64 33.62 2.09
N GLU A 534 14.17 33.45 3.30
CA GLU A 534 15.62 33.29 3.50
C GLU A 534 16.08 31.90 3.05
N VAL A 535 17.36 31.75 2.69
CA VAL A 535 17.90 30.48 2.15
C VAL A 535 17.73 29.30 3.13
N THR A 536 17.71 29.57 4.44
CA THR A 536 17.47 28.57 5.50
C THR A 536 16.01 28.07 5.58
N GLN A 537 15.06 28.75 4.94
CA GLN A 537 13.63 28.42 4.97
C GLN A 537 13.19 27.56 3.78
N PHE A 538 14.12 26.80 3.19
CA PHE A 538 13.86 25.94 2.02
C PHE A 538 12.75 24.90 2.27
N ALA A 539 12.60 24.42 3.51
CA ALA A 539 11.56 23.47 3.88
C ALA A 539 10.14 24.06 3.70
N GLN A 540 9.95 25.37 3.93
CA GLN A 540 8.69 26.07 3.70
C GLN A 540 8.60 26.76 2.32
N CYS A 541 9.74 27.00 1.66
CA CYS A 541 9.83 27.75 0.40
C CYS A 541 10.68 27.00 -0.64
N HIS A 542 10.04 26.11 -1.39
CA HIS A 542 10.65 25.35 -2.49
C HIS A 542 9.67 25.16 -3.65
N LEU A 543 10.18 24.88 -4.84
CA LEU A 543 9.38 24.63 -6.05
C LEU A 543 8.69 23.26 -6.00
N ALA A 544 9.47 22.22 -5.70
CA ALA A 544 9.01 20.89 -5.34
C ALA A 544 10.09 20.18 -4.50
N ARG A 545 9.65 19.21 -3.69
CA ARG A 545 10.53 18.23 -3.06
C ARG A 545 11.01 17.26 -4.15
N VAL A 546 12.32 17.02 -4.25
CA VAL A 546 12.90 16.06 -5.20
C VAL A 546 13.02 14.71 -4.52
N PRO A 547 12.23 13.71 -4.89
CA PRO A 547 12.31 12.38 -4.30
C PRO A 547 13.68 11.75 -4.56
N ALA A 548 14.19 11.05 -3.55
CA ALA A 548 15.35 10.18 -3.70
C ALA A 548 15.04 9.01 -4.65
N PRO A 549 16.08 8.35 -5.19
CA PRO A 549 15.93 7.09 -5.89
C PRO A 549 15.22 6.04 -5.03
N ALA A 550 14.54 5.11 -5.72
CA ALA A 550 13.86 3.99 -5.12
C ALA A 550 14.27 2.69 -5.81
N ILE A 551 14.28 1.63 -5.02
CA ILE A 551 14.40 0.25 -5.45
C ILE A 551 12.98 -0.18 -5.85
N MET A 552 12.77 -0.42 -7.14
CA MET A 552 11.45 -0.65 -7.74
C MET A 552 11.28 -2.11 -8.15
N VAL A 553 10.09 -2.67 -7.93
CA VAL A 553 9.77 -4.10 -8.10
C VAL A 553 8.37 -4.34 -8.68
N HIS A 554 8.08 -5.57 -9.12
CA HIS A 554 6.72 -6.02 -9.43
C HIS A 554 5.87 -6.10 -8.15
N PRO A 555 4.58 -5.71 -8.14
CA PRO A 555 3.73 -5.69 -6.93
C PRO A 555 3.62 -7.01 -6.13
N ASP A 556 3.82 -8.15 -6.79
CA ASP A 556 3.81 -9.49 -6.14
C ASP A 556 5.06 -9.75 -5.28
N ILE A 557 6.16 -9.03 -5.50
CA ILE A 557 7.42 -9.22 -4.77
C ILE A 557 7.25 -8.75 -3.32
N ASN A 558 7.70 -9.57 -2.36
CA ASN A 558 7.63 -9.21 -0.95
C ASN A 558 8.65 -8.12 -0.60
N ILE A 559 8.18 -6.87 -0.59
CA ILE A 559 9.00 -5.68 -0.29
C ILE A 559 9.66 -5.71 1.08
N PHE A 560 9.12 -6.46 2.05
CA PHE A 560 9.65 -6.54 3.42
C PHE A 560 10.83 -7.50 3.51
N ALA A 561 10.85 -8.57 2.72
CA ALA A 561 12.02 -9.43 2.56
C ALA A 561 13.17 -8.67 1.86
N LEU A 562 12.85 -7.87 0.83
CA LEU A 562 13.82 -7.03 0.13
C LEU A 562 14.37 -5.90 1.04
N TYR A 563 13.52 -5.19 1.78
CA TYR A 563 14.00 -4.22 2.76
C TYR A 563 14.81 -4.90 3.88
N GLY A 564 14.38 -6.06 4.39
CA GLY A 564 15.10 -6.83 5.40
C GLY A 564 16.50 -7.27 4.96
N LEU A 565 16.64 -7.67 3.69
CA LEU A 565 17.94 -7.95 3.06
C LEU A 565 18.82 -6.70 3.01
N LEU A 566 18.31 -5.58 2.50
CA LEU A 566 19.08 -4.34 2.35
C LEU A 566 19.43 -3.68 3.69
N ASP A 567 18.55 -3.78 4.70
CA ASP A 567 18.79 -3.32 6.06
C ASP A 567 19.90 -4.14 6.75
N LYS A 568 19.91 -5.47 6.57
CA LYS A 568 21.00 -6.32 7.06
C LYS A 568 22.27 -6.24 6.23
N ALA A 569 22.19 -5.85 4.96
CA ALA A 569 23.37 -5.51 4.19
C ALA A 569 24.04 -4.21 4.69
N GLN A 570 23.29 -3.15 5.00
CA GLN A 570 23.89 -1.89 5.45
C GLN A 570 24.52 -1.95 6.85
N ASP A 571 24.07 -2.87 7.73
CA ASP A 571 24.77 -3.22 8.98
C ASP A 571 26.23 -3.68 8.73
N TYR A 572 26.51 -4.32 7.58
CA TYR A 572 27.84 -4.86 7.21
C TYR A 572 28.58 -4.03 6.14
N PHE A 573 27.88 -3.32 5.26
CA PHE A 573 28.42 -2.74 4.03
C PHE A 573 27.96 -1.28 3.76
N GLY A 574 27.34 -0.61 4.73
CA GLY A 574 27.01 0.82 4.67
C GLY A 574 28.21 1.74 4.94
N ASN A 575 27.96 3.04 5.12
CA ASN A 575 29.04 4.04 5.27
C ASN A 575 29.80 3.94 6.60
N ASN A 576 29.20 3.33 7.63
CA ASN A 576 29.81 3.21 8.96
C ASN A 576 30.62 1.91 9.14
N SER A 577 30.50 0.94 8.23
CA SER A 577 31.09 -0.40 8.37
C SER A 577 32.48 -0.49 7.72
N ASN A 578 33.50 -0.04 8.45
CA ASN A 578 34.89 -0.20 8.03
C ASN A 578 35.37 -1.66 8.22
N GLY A 579 35.89 -2.28 7.16
CA GLY A 579 36.65 -3.54 7.23
C GLY A 579 36.03 -4.79 6.61
N ASN A 580 34.80 -4.74 6.08
CA ASN A 580 34.13 -5.91 5.47
C ASN A 580 34.42 -6.13 3.97
N GLY A 581 35.45 -5.49 3.40
CA GLY A 581 35.88 -5.68 2.00
C GLY A 581 35.03 -4.94 0.95
N PHE A 582 33.71 -4.88 1.11
CA PHE A 582 32.77 -4.22 0.19
C PHE A 582 32.07 -3.01 0.81
N LYS A 583 31.50 -2.13 -0.04
CA LYS A 583 30.67 -0.98 0.34
C LYS A 583 29.54 -0.78 -0.68
N MET A 584 28.30 -0.62 -0.20
CA MET A 584 27.13 -0.41 -1.06
C MET A 584 27.13 0.97 -1.71
N PHE A 585 27.39 2.02 -0.93
CA PHE A 585 27.24 3.43 -1.35
C PHE A 585 28.57 4.09 -1.73
N ASP A 586 29.54 3.31 -2.22
CA ASP A 586 30.84 3.81 -2.70
C ASP A 586 31.25 3.07 -3.98
N SER A 587 31.29 3.78 -5.11
CA SER A 587 31.76 3.25 -6.38
C SER A 587 33.24 3.48 -6.68
N SER A 588 34.04 4.04 -5.75
CA SER A 588 35.44 4.42 -6.02
C SER A 588 36.39 3.26 -6.38
N ALA A 589 36.02 2.02 -6.04
CA ALA A 589 36.74 0.81 -6.47
C ALA A 589 36.47 0.40 -7.93
N PHE A 590 35.48 1.00 -8.58
CA PHE A 590 35.02 0.69 -9.92
C PHE A 590 35.25 1.88 -10.86
N GLN A 591 35.26 1.65 -12.19
CA GLN A 591 35.54 2.72 -13.18
C GLN A 591 34.31 3.62 -13.46
N GLY A 592 33.53 3.95 -12.43
CA GLY A 592 32.27 4.70 -12.53
C GLY A 592 31.92 5.48 -11.26
N LYS A 593 30.70 6.01 -11.22
CA LYS A 593 30.11 6.76 -10.09
C LYS A 593 28.61 6.54 -10.05
N ASP A 594 27.99 6.67 -8.88
CA ASP A 594 26.56 6.44 -8.65
C ASP A 594 26.08 5.10 -9.26
N LEU A 595 26.86 4.02 -9.06
CA LEU A 595 26.60 2.69 -9.64
C LEU A 595 25.69 1.90 -8.70
N ILE A 596 24.56 1.41 -9.21
CA ILE A 596 23.44 0.80 -8.48
C ILE A 596 22.75 1.78 -7.52
N PHE A 597 23.49 2.30 -6.55
CA PHE A 597 23.09 3.36 -5.61
C PHE A 597 24.01 4.56 -5.78
N LYS A 598 23.59 5.72 -5.27
CA LYS A 598 24.43 6.92 -5.29
C LYS A 598 25.58 6.87 -4.30
N ASP A 599 26.70 7.48 -4.68
CA ASP A 599 27.88 7.63 -3.83
C ASP A 599 27.65 8.61 -2.65
N ALA A 600 26.50 9.30 -2.64
CA ALA A 600 26.06 10.22 -1.59
C ALA A 600 25.08 9.59 -0.58
N THR A 601 24.71 8.32 -0.75
CA THR A 601 23.69 7.66 0.08
C THR A 601 24.27 7.22 1.41
N VAL A 602 23.50 7.45 2.49
CA VAL A 602 23.88 7.22 3.88
C VAL A 602 23.30 5.90 4.39
N LYS A 603 22.04 5.62 4.02
CA LYS A 603 21.27 4.43 4.40
C LYS A 603 20.19 4.12 3.36
N ILE A 604 19.82 2.86 3.23
CA ILE A 604 18.53 2.43 2.68
C ILE A 604 17.46 2.55 3.78
N VAL A 605 16.23 2.87 3.37
CA VAL A 605 15.08 3.11 4.26
C VAL A 605 13.80 2.47 3.71
N PRO A 606 12.82 2.14 4.58
CA PRO A 606 11.52 1.61 4.18
C PRO A 606 10.69 2.63 3.36
N VAL A 607 9.67 2.13 2.67
CA VAL A 607 8.65 2.98 2.01
C VAL A 607 7.60 3.54 2.98
N GLU A 608 7.38 2.91 4.13
CA GLU A 608 6.40 3.33 5.15
C GLU A 608 4.98 3.43 4.54
N GLU A 609 4.39 4.62 4.52
CA GLU A 609 3.07 4.89 3.91
C GLU A 609 3.17 5.29 2.42
N ARG A 610 4.38 5.33 1.83
CA ARG A 610 4.65 5.84 0.46
C ARG A 610 4.78 4.71 -0.57
N ARG A 611 3.75 3.85 -0.67
CA ARG A 611 3.80 2.56 -1.41
C ARG A 611 3.56 2.69 -2.91
N THR A 612 2.87 3.72 -3.36
CA THR A 612 2.74 4.01 -4.79
C THR A 612 3.84 4.95 -5.27
N TYR A 613 4.16 4.88 -6.56
CA TYR A 613 5.06 5.86 -7.20
C TYR A 613 4.55 7.30 -7.00
N THR A 614 3.24 7.53 -6.95
CA THR A 614 2.62 8.84 -6.70
C THR A 614 2.88 9.38 -5.29
N GLU A 615 2.85 8.54 -4.26
CA GLU A 615 3.14 8.95 -2.88
C GLU A 615 4.64 9.12 -2.64
N TRP A 616 5.45 8.21 -3.18
CA TRP A 616 6.92 8.29 -3.08
C TRP A 616 7.47 9.55 -3.74
N LEU A 617 7.02 9.83 -4.97
CA LEU A 617 7.45 11.01 -5.71
C LEU A 617 6.87 12.31 -5.14
N GLY A 618 5.66 12.24 -4.58
CA GLY A 618 4.90 13.38 -4.10
C GLY A 618 4.21 14.15 -5.22
N ARG A 619 2.98 14.60 -4.94
CA ARG A 619 2.08 15.23 -5.91
C ARG A 619 2.71 16.38 -6.72
N ALA A 620 3.40 17.32 -6.08
CA ALA A 620 4.02 18.46 -6.76
C ALA A 620 5.11 18.06 -7.79
N TYR A 621 5.78 16.93 -7.57
CA TYR A 621 6.78 16.40 -8.49
C TYR A 621 6.12 15.75 -9.71
N VAL A 622 5.13 14.87 -9.47
CA VAL A 622 4.29 14.25 -10.50
C VAL A 622 3.66 15.30 -11.41
N GLU A 623 3.03 16.31 -10.80
CA GLU A 623 2.40 17.42 -11.53
C GLU A 623 3.40 18.24 -12.37
N SER A 624 4.68 18.28 -11.98
CA SER A 624 5.73 18.95 -12.76
C SER A 624 6.18 18.11 -13.96
N LEU A 625 6.28 16.78 -13.82
CA LEU A 625 6.54 15.88 -14.95
C LEU A 625 5.40 15.93 -15.97
N GLU A 626 4.15 15.92 -15.51
CA GLU A 626 2.97 15.97 -16.37
C GLU A 626 2.85 17.30 -17.14
N GLY A 627 3.27 18.42 -16.55
CA GLY A 627 3.38 19.70 -17.26
C GLY A 627 4.27 19.62 -18.50
N MET A 628 5.39 18.88 -18.42
CA MET A 628 6.30 18.66 -19.55
C MET A 628 5.78 17.64 -20.57
N GLN A 629 4.81 16.79 -20.21
CA GLN A 629 4.21 15.79 -21.11
C GLN A 629 2.98 16.33 -21.89
N THR A 630 2.71 17.63 -21.82
CA THR A 630 1.54 18.25 -22.48
C THR A 630 1.60 18.15 -24.01
N PRO A 631 0.47 17.91 -24.71
CA PRO A 631 0.45 17.50 -26.13
C PRO A 631 0.78 18.60 -27.15
N GLN A 632 1.47 19.68 -26.75
CA GLN A 632 1.99 20.69 -27.69
C GLN A 632 3.38 20.33 -28.26
N CYS A 633 4.07 19.31 -27.73
CA CYS A 633 5.33 18.78 -28.29
C CYS A 633 5.21 17.37 -28.92
N SER A 634 4.01 16.82 -29.14
CA SER A 634 3.83 15.47 -29.74
C SER A 634 3.76 15.46 -31.29
N GLY A 635 3.97 16.61 -31.94
CA GLY A 635 3.92 16.76 -33.40
C GLY A 635 5.30 16.79 -34.07
N ALA A 636 5.98 15.64 -34.17
CA ALA A 636 7.22 15.55 -34.94
C ALA A 636 6.95 15.76 -36.44
N GLY A 637 7.55 16.78 -37.04
CA GLY A 637 7.22 17.22 -38.40
C GLY A 637 7.67 16.28 -39.51
N LYS A 638 6.74 15.87 -40.39
CA LYS A 638 7.09 15.34 -41.71
C LYS A 638 7.66 16.47 -42.58
N VAL A 639 8.99 16.61 -42.57
CA VAL A 639 9.69 17.51 -43.50
C VAL A 639 9.58 16.93 -44.91
N LEU A 640 8.87 17.63 -45.80
CA LEU A 640 8.86 17.32 -47.23
C LEU A 640 10.18 17.80 -47.84
N THR A 641 11.13 16.88 -48.05
CA THR A 641 12.40 17.14 -48.72
C THR A 641 12.22 17.31 -50.23
N ALA A 642 11.89 18.53 -50.66
CA ALA A 642 11.95 18.91 -52.07
C ALA A 642 13.41 19.24 -52.46
N PHE A 643 14.10 18.30 -53.10
CA PHE A 643 15.40 18.58 -53.73
C PHE A 643 15.21 19.41 -55.01
N ALA A 644 16.07 20.40 -55.22
CA ALA A 644 16.08 21.20 -56.44
C ALA A 644 17.52 21.51 -56.87
N HIS A 645 17.98 20.88 -57.96
CA HIS A 645 19.13 21.35 -58.75
C HIS A 645 18.94 21.04 -60.24
N GLN A 646 18.71 22.11 -61.01
CA GLN A 646 19.15 22.39 -62.39
C GLN A 646 19.36 21.22 -63.37
N GLY A 647 18.58 21.19 -64.47
CA GLY A 647 18.85 20.28 -65.60
C GLY A 647 17.92 20.41 -66.83
N VAL A 648 18.08 21.48 -67.62
CA VAL A 648 17.78 21.61 -69.08
C VAL A 648 16.47 21.01 -69.65
N GLY A 649 15.58 21.84 -70.27
CA GLY A 649 14.62 21.31 -71.27
C GLY A 649 13.31 22.07 -71.54
N TRP A 650 13.34 23.01 -72.50
CA TRP A 650 12.26 23.49 -73.38
C TRP A 650 10.75 23.17 -73.14
N ASP A 651 10.01 24.25 -72.86
CA ASP A 651 8.82 24.74 -73.62
C ASP A 651 7.43 24.07 -73.49
N TRP A 652 6.46 24.77 -72.86
CA TRP A 652 5.27 25.40 -73.52
C TRP A 652 4.16 25.83 -72.52
N LYS A 653 3.78 27.13 -72.60
CA LYS A 653 2.48 27.77 -72.24
C LYS A 653 1.82 27.59 -70.85
N LEU A 654 1.67 28.74 -70.17
CA LEU A 654 0.57 29.09 -69.25
C LEU A 654 -0.05 30.43 -69.68
N PRO A 655 -1.36 30.65 -69.43
CA PRO A 655 -1.91 31.95 -69.04
C PRO A 655 -2.23 31.93 -67.53
N LEU A 656 -1.62 32.79 -66.70
CA LEU A 656 -2.03 34.18 -66.44
C LEU A 656 -3.45 34.31 -65.83
N PHE A 657 -3.54 34.70 -64.55
CA PHE A 657 -3.59 36.12 -64.18
C PHE A 657 -3.21 36.33 -62.68
N VAL A 658 -3.01 37.59 -62.26
CA VAL A 658 -2.22 37.94 -61.06
C VAL A 658 -2.83 39.12 -60.27
N TRP A 659 -2.85 38.99 -58.94
CA TRP A 659 -2.95 40.02 -57.87
C TRP A 659 -4.15 40.98 -57.75
N THR A 660 -4.78 41.00 -56.56
CA THR A 660 -4.80 42.12 -55.56
C THR A 660 -5.82 41.79 -54.43
N GLY A 661 -5.87 42.43 -53.25
CA GLY A 661 -4.97 43.46 -52.69
C GLY A 661 -5.48 44.20 -51.43
N ARG A 662 -5.61 43.51 -50.27
CA ARG A 662 -5.73 44.05 -48.88
C ARG A 662 -6.96 44.89 -48.45
N ASN A 663 -7.13 44.89 -47.12
CA ASN A 663 -7.78 45.86 -46.21
C ASN A 663 -9.28 45.75 -45.92
N LEU A 664 -9.60 45.94 -44.62
CA LEU A 664 -10.92 45.81 -44.02
C LEU A 664 -10.94 46.56 -42.67
N ARG A 665 -11.79 47.59 -42.47
CA ARG A 665 -12.25 48.07 -41.14
C ARG A 665 -13.32 49.18 -41.18
N TYR A 666 -14.21 49.15 -40.18
CA TYR A 666 -15.08 50.22 -39.62
C TYR A 666 -16.32 50.74 -40.40
N LYS A 667 -17.51 50.28 -39.96
CA LYS A 667 -18.64 51.01 -39.27
C LYS A 667 -19.12 52.39 -39.78
N PRO A 668 -20.37 52.85 -39.43
CA PRO A 668 -21.45 52.23 -38.60
C PRO A 668 -22.89 52.31 -39.21
N SER A 669 -23.91 51.94 -38.40
CA SER A 669 -25.29 52.52 -38.27
C SER A 669 -26.50 51.55 -38.48
N VAL A 670 -27.76 51.82 -38.01
CA VAL A 670 -28.29 52.24 -36.68
C VAL A 670 -29.86 52.28 -36.67
N LEU A 671 -30.53 52.02 -35.51
CA LEU A 671 -31.99 52.23 -35.19
C LEU A 671 -33.04 51.37 -35.98
N ARG A 672 -34.25 50.95 -35.52
CA ARG A 672 -35.07 50.92 -34.25
C ARG A 672 -35.73 49.51 -34.10
N GLN A 673 -36.28 48.97 -32.99
CA GLN A 673 -36.57 49.39 -31.59
C GLN A 673 -38.06 49.72 -31.20
N HIS A 674 -38.85 48.70 -30.82
CA HIS A 674 -40.08 48.71 -29.94
C HIS A 674 -40.38 47.25 -29.49
N GLY A 675 -40.84 46.91 -28.28
CA GLY A 675 -40.90 47.62 -26.98
C GLY A 675 -41.79 46.91 -25.92
N LEU A 676 -41.39 46.95 -24.63
CA LEU A 676 -42.14 46.51 -23.41
C LEU A 676 -42.30 44.97 -23.22
N GLN A 677 -42.44 44.38 -22.01
CA GLN A 677 -42.50 44.91 -20.63
C GLN A 677 -41.74 43.99 -19.60
N ASP A 678 -41.94 44.14 -18.29
CA ASP A 678 -40.88 43.93 -17.26
C ASP A 678 -41.15 42.88 -16.13
N GLN A 679 -40.05 42.44 -15.49
CA GLN A 679 -39.81 41.57 -14.30
C GLN A 679 -40.83 40.54 -13.76
N SER A 680 -40.33 39.32 -13.50
CA SER A 680 -40.25 38.75 -12.13
C SER A 680 -39.17 37.65 -12.03
N LYS A 681 -38.92 37.10 -10.83
CA LYS A 681 -37.85 36.14 -10.52
C LYS A 681 -38.34 34.68 -10.46
N THR A 682 -37.36 33.76 -10.44
CA THR A 682 -37.30 32.49 -9.69
C THR A 682 -37.13 31.22 -10.56
N GLU A 683 -36.43 30.26 -9.96
CA GLU A 683 -35.82 29.02 -10.44
C GLU A 683 -36.68 28.09 -11.31
N VAL A 684 -36.04 27.31 -12.20
CA VAL A 684 -36.31 25.86 -12.34
C VAL A 684 -35.17 25.11 -13.08
N LEU A 685 -34.77 23.99 -12.46
CA LEU A 685 -34.11 22.76 -12.93
C LEU A 685 -33.41 22.70 -14.32
N LEU A 686 -32.16 22.21 -14.31
CA LEU A 686 -31.48 21.52 -15.41
C LEU A 686 -31.10 20.09 -14.98
N PRO A 687 -31.50 19.03 -15.71
CA PRO A 687 -31.11 17.65 -15.40
C PRO A 687 -29.77 17.26 -16.05
N SER A 688 -29.01 16.40 -15.38
CA SER A 688 -27.71 15.88 -15.84
C SER A 688 -27.86 14.87 -16.99
N LEU A 689 -26.98 14.94 -18.00
CA LEU A 689 -26.74 13.83 -18.94
C LEU A 689 -25.48 13.04 -18.55
N LEU A 690 -25.60 11.72 -18.48
CA LEU A 690 -24.45 10.82 -18.52
C LEU A 690 -24.02 10.59 -19.98
N MET A 691 -22.72 10.40 -20.19
CA MET A 691 -22.18 9.78 -21.41
C MET A 691 -21.63 8.39 -21.05
N LEU A 692 -22.15 7.36 -21.71
CA LEU A 692 -21.61 6.00 -21.67
C LEU A 692 -20.56 5.85 -22.77
N ASN A 693 -19.36 5.37 -22.42
CA ASN A 693 -18.33 4.98 -23.38
C ASN A 693 -18.30 3.46 -23.54
N TYR A 694 -18.45 2.99 -24.79
CA TYR A 694 -18.18 1.61 -25.16
C TYR A 694 -16.67 1.39 -25.35
N ALA A 695 -16.15 0.28 -24.80
CA ALA A 695 -14.87 -0.31 -25.19
C ALA A 695 -15.11 -1.80 -25.50
N GLY A 696 -14.73 -2.22 -26.71
CA GLY A 696 -15.05 -3.56 -27.21
C GLY A 696 -14.00 -4.61 -26.87
N LEU A 697 -14.46 -5.79 -26.44
CA LEU A 697 -13.62 -6.98 -26.32
C LEU A 697 -13.23 -7.52 -27.70
N ARG A 698 -11.97 -7.96 -27.83
CA ARG A 698 -11.51 -8.91 -28.84
C ARG A 698 -10.59 -9.91 -28.14
N ASP A 699 -11.00 -11.17 -28.09
CA ASP A 699 -10.38 -12.20 -28.92
C ASP A 699 -11.11 -13.54 -28.79
N SER A 700 -11.18 -14.27 -29.90
CA SER A 700 -11.64 -15.66 -30.02
C SER A 700 -11.29 -16.14 -31.41
N GLN A 701 -10.04 -16.59 -31.60
CA GLN A 701 -9.63 -17.24 -32.85
C GLN A 701 -10.21 -18.65 -32.92
N VAL A 702 -10.84 -18.99 -34.04
CA VAL A 702 -11.29 -20.36 -34.35
C VAL A 702 -10.42 -20.90 -35.47
N LEU A 703 -9.80 -22.06 -35.21
CA LEU A 703 -9.06 -22.85 -36.20
C LEU A 703 -9.99 -23.35 -37.30
N LEU A 704 -9.57 -23.25 -38.56
CA LEU A 704 -10.03 -24.11 -39.65
C LEU A 704 -8.94 -24.21 -40.73
N ASP A 705 -8.55 -25.43 -41.06
CA ASP A 705 -7.47 -25.72 -42.02
C ASP A 705 -7.88 -25.49 -43.48
N GLY A 706 -6.91 -25.05 -44.30
CA GLY A 706 -7.06 -24.79 -45.73
C GLY A 706 -6.22 -25.72 -46.60
N TYR A 707 -6.60 -27.01 -46.68
CA TYR A 707 -5.98 -27.94 -47.65
C TYR A 707 -6.49 -27.70 -49.07
N TRP A 708 -5.58 -27.50 -50.02
CA TRP A 708 -5.81 -27.76 -51.46
C TRP A 708 -4.62 -28.52 -52.05
N PHE A 709 -4.93 -29.57 -52.80
CA PHE A 709 -3.96 -30.51 -53.39
C PHE A 709 -3.98 -30.37 -54.92
N SER A 710 -2.82 -30.27 -55.57
CA SER A 710 -2.54 -30.99 -56.83
C SER A 710 -1.11 -30.80 -57.37
N GLY A 711 -0.35 -31.89 -57.36
CA GLY A 711 0.82 -32.28 -58.18
C GLY A 711 1.64 -31.29 -59.02
N LEU A 712 2.95 -31.50 -59.02
CA LEU A 712 3.57 -32.44 -59.97
C LEU A 712 5.04 -32.77 -59.60
N LEU A 713 5.43 -34.03 -59.89
CA LEU A 713 6.75 -34.67 -59.70
C LEU A 713 7.20 -34.85 -58.23
#